data_AF-A0A017HSK4-F1
#
_entry.id   AF-A0A017HSK4-F1
#
_cell.length_a   1.000
_cell.length_b   1.000
_cell.length_c   1.000
_cell.angle_alpha   90.00
_cell.angle_beta   90.00
_cell.angle_gamma   90.00
#
_symmetry.space_group_name_H-M   'P 1'
#
loop_
_entity.id
_entity.type
_entity.pdbx_description
1 polymer ?
#
loop_
_entity_poly.entity_id
_entity_poly.type
_entity_poly.pdbx_seq_one_letter_code
_entity_poly.pdbx_strand_id
1 'polypeptide(L)'
;MNLHSQPLDVRSVAAALGGEVNGPDSVLAPGPGHGPKDRSLSVKLSADKPDGFTAHSFAGDDWRECRDHVAAKLGLPAWTPRDKGQQGAGPRGPVAEYVYHLADGAPYLKVERIHANGRKIFPQFHWTGSGWAKGKPKGPKVPYRLPELLDSPHAPVLIAEGEKDADSLHRLGLIATTASEGAGKWTADLGRWFKGRTVYILPDNDQPGHAHANQVAGHLHGIAAEVRIVALPGLPAKGDVSDWIAADGDVEELLRLCEAAPVWTPESEPPPAEEPSEALAPTPHAFVWRDPATIPPVPRLYGLHLIRRQVSVTVAPSGLGKSSNIIVEGLAIASGRDLLGEGFVKRLRVWIINLEDPIEELERRVTAAMIHHGIRPEEIAGHLFLSGREDGLCTAVMTREGLQIVRPALDEIEAKIRAEGIDVASIDPFISSHQVPENDNGAIDKVAKEWAAVATRCNCAIEIVHHTRKLNGEESSSESGRGASSLVAAARSGRVLARMTEKERAEAGVTDDPATYFSVLRDKTNQAPPGKRVWRRIASVDLGNGDMVGVGVVERWTWPDTFEGMGVQDLLAVQRALDGKGARYSDKTEDWAGHIVAETLGLDAKDDKKRISKLIDTWIGSGALVKVDLRDAKRNLRPCVEVGEWATE
;
A
#
# COMPACT_ATOMS: atom_id res chain seq x y z
N MET A 1 8.50 -44.13 43.82
CA MET A 1 8.13 -44.53 42.45
C MET A 1 6.79 -43.93 42.13
N ASN A 2 6.74 -42.95 41.21
CA ASN A 2 5.52 -42.56 40.50
C ASN A 2 5.89 -42.52 39.02
N LEU A 3 5.44 -43.54 38.30
CA LEU A 3 5.40 -43.56 36.85
C LEU A 3 4.27 -42.61 36.44
N HIS A 4 4.56 -41.58 35.64
CA HIS A 4 3.73 -41.12 34.52
C HIS A 4 4.16 -39.74 34.03
N SER A 5 5.03 -39.75 33.03
CA SER A 5 5.13 -38.72 32.00
C SER A 5 5.85 -39.31 30.78
N GLN A 6 5.36 -40.47 30.31
CA GLN A 6 5.69 -40.86 28.94
C GLN A 6 4.72 -40.12 28.01
N PRO A 7 5.21 -39.46 26.95
CA PRO A 7 4.35 -38.82 25.96
C PRO A 7 3.44 -39.86 25.31
N LEU A 8 2.16 -39.51 25.11
CA LEU A 8 1.20 -40.37 24.42
C LEU A 8 1.73 -40.70 23.02
N ASP A 9 1.89 -41.98 22.71
CA ASP A 9 2.24 -42.44 21.37
C ASP A 9 1.01 -43.02 20.65
N VAL A 10 0.94 -42.77 19.34
CA VAL A 10 -0.25 -43.07 18.51
C VAL A 10 -0.59 -44.57 18.49
N ARG A 11 0.39 -45.46 18.64
CA ARG A 11 0.18 -46.91 18.60
C ARG A 11 -0.41 -47.42 19.91
N SER A 12 0.09 -46.93 21.05
CA SER A 12 -0.45 -47.24 22.36
C SER A 12 -1.88 -46.72 22.51
N VAL A 13 -2.18 -45.54 21.96
CA VAL A 13 -3.53 -44.96 21.95
C VAL A 13 -4.48 -45.79 21.09
N ALA A 14 -4.06 -46.23 19.90
CA ALA A 14 -4.85 -47.14 19.07
C ALA A 14 -5.17 -48.46 19.78
N ALA A 15 -4.18 -49.06 20.42
CA ALA A 15 -4.36 -50.31 21.17
C ALA A 15 -5.33 -50.15 22.36
N ALA A 16 -5.20 -49.07 23.14
CA ALA A 16 -6.06 -48.79 24.28
C ALA A 16 -7.53 -48.55 23.88
N LEU A 17 -7.75 -47.90 22.73
CA LEU A 17 -9.08 -47.61 22.21
C LEU A 17 -9.71 -48.75 21.41
N GLY A 18 -8.94 -49.80 21.08
CA GLY A 18 -9.39 -50.85 20.15
C GLY A 18 -9.58 -50.32 18.71
N GLY A 19 -8.82 -49.27 18.37
CA GLY A 19 -8.86 -48.57 17.09
C GLY A 19 -7.65 -48.86 16.22
N GLU A 20 -7.53 -48.11 15.12
CA GLU A 20 -6.48 -48.24 14.12
C GLU A 20 -5.80 -46.88 13.92
N VAL A 21 -4.48 -46.90 13.71
CA VAL A 21 -3.70 -45.70 13.41
C VAL A 21 -4.10 -45.19 12.02
N ASN A 22 -4.46 -43.91 11.93
CA ASN A 22 -4.93 -43.27 10.71
C ASN A 22 -4.18 -41.94 10.49
N GLY A 23 -2.86 -42.01 10.34
CA GLY A 23 -1.96 -40.86 10.19
C GLY A 23 -0.81 -40.86 11.20
N PRO A 24 0.10 -39.87 11.13
CA PRO A 24 1.28 -39.81 12.01
C PRO A 24 0.91 -39.57 13.49
N ASP A 25 -0.20 -38.90 13.76
CA ASP A 25 -0.63 -38.46 15.09
C ASP A 25 -2.12 -38.74 15.37
N SER A 26 -2.77 -39.60 14.58
CA SER A 26 -4.21 -39.84 14.66
C SER A 26 -4.61 -41.31 14.69
N VAL A 27 -5.72 -41.58 15.38
CA VAL A 27 -6.35 -42.90 15.56
C VAL A 27 -7.84 -42.80 15.22
N LEU A 28 -8.36 -43.80 14.52
CA LEU A 28 -9.80 -44.03 14.38
C LEU A 28 -10.21 -45.19 15.27
N ALA A 29 -11.21 -44.98 16.12
CA ALA A 29 -11.66 -45.95 17.11
C ALA A 29 -13.19 -46.01 17.19
N PRO A 30 -13.75 -47.02 17.87
CA PRO A 30 -15.17 -47.05 18.19
C PRO A 30 -15.57 -45.85 19.05
N GLY A 31 -16.69 -45.21 18.71
CA GLY A 31 -17.33 -44.20 19.55
C GLY A 31 -17.91 -44.77 20.85
N PRO A 32 -18.24 -43.91 21.83
CA PRO A 32 -18.88 -44.35 23.08
C PRO A 32 -20.22 -45.06 22.80
N GLY A 33 -20.34 -46.33 23.23
CA GLY A 33 -21.55 -47.13 23.02
C GLY A 33 -21.64 -47.81 21.64
N HIS A 34 -20.67 -47.60 20.76
CA HIS A 34 -20.63 -48.24 19.44
C HIS A 34 -19.98 -49.63 19.49
N GLY A 35 -20.26 -50.46 18.48
CA GLY A 35 -19.70 -51.80 18.38
C GLY A 35 -18.17 -51.78 18.13
N PRO A 36 -17.44 -52.87 18.44
CA PRO A 36 -15.97 -52.89 18.39
C PRO A 36 -15.36 -52.71 16.98
N LYS A 37 -16.17 -52.84 15.92
CA LYS A 37 -15.76 -52.58 14.53
C LYS A 37 -15.97 -51.13 14.08
N ASP A 38 -16.57 -50.28 14.91
CA ASP A 38 -16.81 -48.88 14.57
C ASP A 38 -15.50 -48.08 14.51
N ARG A 39 -15.45 -47.09 13.61
CA ARG A 39 -14.30 -46.19 13.39
C ARG A 39 -14.74 -44.73 13.30
N SER A 40 -15.89 -44.42 13.91
CA SER A 40 -16.50 -43.10 13.83
C SER A 40 -15.80 -42.07 14.72
N LEU A 41 -15.04 -42.48 15.73
CA LEU A 41 -14.33 -41.60 16.63
C LEU A 41 -12.88 -41.38 16.18
N SER A 42 -12.56 -40.14 15.80
CA SER A 42 -11.19 -39.72 15.50
C SER A 42 -10.54 -39.08 16.73
N VAL A 43 -9.37 -39.59 17.10
CA VAL A 43 -8.53 -39.07 18.17
C VAL A 43 -7.21 -38.61 17.58
N LYS A 44 -6.88 -37.32 17.75
CA LYS A 44 -5.62 -36.74 17.27
C LYS A 44 -4.78 -36.26 18.46
N LEU A 45 -3.53 -36.70 18.53
CA LEU A 45 -2.59 -36.31 19.59
C LEU A 45 -2.10 -34.89 19.37
N SER A 46 -2.04 -34.10 20.44
CA SER A 46 -1.80 -32.67 20.37
C SER A 46 -1.20 -32.19 21.68
N ALA A 47 0.10 -31.92 21.69
CA ALA A 47 0.84 -31.55 22.91
C ALA A 47 0.44 -30.19 23.50
N ASP A 48 -0.25 -29.35 22.72
CA ASP A 48 -0.80 -28.06 23.13
C ASP A 48 -2.17 -28.19 23.83
N LYS A 49 -2.78 -29.39 23.86
CA LYS A 49 -4.05 -29.62 24.53
C LYS A 49 -3.84 -30.11 25.97
N PRO A 50 -4.66 -29.68 26.94
CA PRO A 50 -4.49 -30.05 28.35
C PRO A 50 -4.48 -31.57 28.59
N ASP A 51 -5.27 -32.30 27.80
CA ASP A 51 -5.41 -33.75 27.89
C ASP A 51 -4.47 -34.49 26.92
N GLY A 52 -3.67 -33.77 26.13
CA GLY A 52 -2.71 -34.31 25.15
C GLY A 52 -3.33 -34.78 23.83
N PHE A 53 -4.64 -34.59 23.61
CA PHE A 53 -5.34 -34.97 22.38
C PHE A 53 -6.62 -34.16 22.14
N THR A 54 -7.19 -34.30 20.94
CA THR A 54 -8.56 -33.89 20.59
C THR A 54 -9.36 -35.10 20.10
N ALA A 55 -10.65 -35.17 20.45
CA ALA A 55 -11.56 -36.23 20.02
C ALA A 55 -12.72 -35.63 19.20
N HIS A 56 -13.06 -36.27 18.06
CA HIS A 56 -14.13 -35.86 17.16
C HIS A 56 -14.90 -37.08 16.66
N SER A 57 -16.22 -37.12 16.85
CA SER A 57 -17.08 -38.17 16.30
C SER A 57 -17.69 -37.77 14.96
N PHE A 58 -17.58 -38.66 13.97
CA PHE A 58 -18.26 -38.58 12.68
C PHE A 58 -19.67 -39.21 12.72
N ALA A 59 -20.05 -39.87 13.81
CA ALA A 59 -21.38 -40.44 14.02
C ALA A 59 -22.34 -39.48 14.77
N GLY A 60 -21.88 -38.28 15.13
CA GLY A 60 -22.68 -37.26 15.79
C GLY A 60 -22.81 -37.45 17.31
N ASP A 61 -21.92 -38.22 17.92
CA ASP A 61 -21.88 -38.41 19.38
C ASP A 61 -21.54 -37.11 20.13
N ASP A 62 -21.97 -37.01 21.39
CA ASP A 62 -21.61 -35.86 22.23
C ASP A 62 -20.09 -35.80 22.44
N TRP A 63 -19.51 -34.63 22.17
CA TRP A 63 -18.07 -34.45 22.20
C TRP A 63 -17.46 -34.63 23.59
N ARG A 64 -18.22 -34.41 24.67
CA ARG A 64 -17.76 -34.63 26.05
C ARG A 64 -17.72 -36.11 26.35
N GLU A 65 -18.77 -36.83 25.96
CA GLU A 65 -18.80 -38.29 26.10
C GLU A 65 -17.69 -38.95 25.29
N CYS A 66 -17.42 -38.47 24.07
CA CYS A 66 -16.30 -38.92 23.25
C CYS A 66 -14.95 -38.71 23.94
N ARG A 67 -14.72 -37.49 24.47
CA ARG A 67 -13.45 -37.19 25.12
C ARG A 67 -13.29 -37.96 26.44
N ASP A 68 -14.34 -38.07 27.23
CA ASP A 68 -14.32 -38.80 28.51
C ASP A 68 -14.16 -40.30 28.28
N HIS A 69 -14.75 -40.84 27.22
CA HIS A 69 -14.52 -42.21 26.76
C HIS A 69 -13.05 -42.47 26.43
N VAL A 70 -12.41 -41.55 25.69
CA VAL A 70 -10.98 -41.64 25.35
C VAL A 70 -10.11 -41.50 26.60
N ALA A 71 -10.40 -40.52 27.47
CA ALA A 71 -9.66 -40.31 28.70
C ALA A 71 -9.72 -41.55 29.62
N ALA A 72 -10.90 -42.14 29.80
CA ALA A 72 -11.08 -43.36 30.60
C ALA A 72 -10.29 -44.55 30.03
N LYS A 73 -10.28 -44.72 28.71
CA LYS A 73 -9.52 -45.80 28.04
C LYS A 73 -8.00 -45.60 28.12
N LEU A 74 -7.54 -44.35 28.16
CA LEU A 74 -6.13 -43.99 28.30
C LEU A 74 -5.68 -43.88 29.77
N GLY A 75 -6.57 -44.11 30.74
CA GLY A 75 -6.25 -43.97 32.17
C GLY A 75 -5.99 -42.52 32.61
N LEU A 76 -6.48 -41.55 31.83
CA LEU A 76 -6.38 -40.13 32.13
C LEU A 76 -7.51 -39.70 33.09
N PRO A 77 -7.26 -38.71 33.96
CA PRO A 77 -8.27 -38.21 34.89
C PRO A 77 -9.51 -37.67 34.15
N ALA A 78 -10.69 -37.91 34.71
CA ALA A 78 -11.96 -37.47 34.12
C ALA A 78 -12.03 -35.94 34.01
N TRP A 79 -12.42 -35.44 32.84
CA TRP A 79 -12.50 -34.01 32.59
C TRP A 79 -13.70 -33.39 33.31
N THR A 80 -13.48 -32.25 33.96
CA THR A 80 -14.53 -31.48 34.62
C THR A 80 -14.78 -30.17 33.86
N PRO A 81 -16.03 -29.87 33.44
CA PRO A 81 -16.35 -28.58 32.84
C PRO A 81 -16.21 -27.47 33.88
N ARG A 82 -15.51 -26.38 33.56
CA ARG A 82 -15.54 -25.18 34.40
C ARG A 82 -16.89 -24.47 34.26
N ASP A 83 -17.63 -24.41 35.36
CA ASP A 83 -18.86 -23.62 35.47
C ASP A 83 -18.60 -22.14 35.14
N LYS A 84 -19.49 -21.56 34.32
CA LYS A 84 -19.54 -20.14 33.94
C LYS A 84 -19.83 -19.18 35.12
N GLY A 85 -19.72 -19.64 36.37
CA GLY A 85 -20.02 -18.87 37.57
C GLY A 85 -18.90 -18.76 38.60
N GLN A 86 -17.77 -19.46 38.44
CA GLN A 86 -16.65 -19.37 39.38
C GLN A 86 -15.31 -19.39 38.64
N GLN A 87 -14.89 -18.21 38.20
CA GLN A 87 -13.52 -17.96 37.79
C GLN A 87 -12.61 -18.08 39.02
N GLY A 88 -11.74 -19.09 38.97
CA GLY A 88 -10.39 -19.11 39.51
C GLY A 88 -10.19 -18.65 40.95
N ALA A 89 -10.11 -19.61 41.88
CA ALA A 89 -9.22 -19.46 43.02
C ALA A 89 -7.82 -20.01 42.63
N GLY A 90 -7.21 -19.39 41.62
CA GLY A 90 -5.77 -19.10 41.72
C GLY A 90 -5.59 -18.09 42.87
N PRO A 91 -4.37 -17.81 43.34
CA PRO A 91 -4.17 -16.95 44.50
C PRO A 91 -5.00 -15.67 44.36
N ARG A 92 -5.86 -15.39 45.35
CA ARG A 92 -6.79 -14.23 45.40
C ARG A 92 -6.01 -12.94 45.61
N GLY A 93 -5.12 -12.63 44.69
CA GLY A 93 -4.30 -11.43 44.73
C GLY A 93 -3.85 -11.05 43.32
N PRO A 94 -3.51 -9.77 43.12
CA PRO A 94 -2.91 -9.32 41.89
C PRO A 94 -1.58 -10.07 41.61
N VAL A 95 -1.28 -10.26 40.32
CA VAL A 95 -0.01 -10.84 39.84
C VAL A 95 1.16 -9.90 40.13
N ALA A 96 0.91 -8.59 40.20
CA ALA A 96 1.82 -7.57 40.68
C ALA A 96 1.04 -6.35 41.18
N GLU A 97 1.59 -5.64 42.18
CA GLU A 97 1.08 -4.35 42.66
C GLU A 97 2.12 -3.26 42.44
N TYR A 98 1.71 -2.15 41.85
CA TYR A 98 2.57 -0.98 41.62
C TYR A 98 1.99 0.22 42.36
N VAL A 99 2.67 0.68 43.41
CA VAL A 99 2.25 1.82 44.21
C VAL A 99 3.03 3.06 43.80
N TYR A 100 2.31 4.05 43.30
CA TYR A 100 2.79 5.40 43.02
C TYR A 100 2.72 6.22 44.31
N HIS A 101 3.82 6.90 44.62
CA HIS A 101 3.97 7.74 45.79
C HIS A 101 4.08 9.21 45.39
N LEU A 102 3.62 10.11 46.26
CA LEU A 102 3.88 11.55 46.16
C LEU A 102 5.34 11.85 46.54
N ALA A 103 5.75 13.11 46.34
CA ALA A 103 7.11 13.57 46.63
C ALA A 103 7.51 13.41 48.11
N ASP A 104 6.56 13.41 49.04
CA ASP A 104 6.76 13.20 50.47
C ASP A 104 6.77 11.70 50.86
N GLY A 105 6.65 10.80 49.88
CA GLY A 105 6.58 9.35 50.09
C GLY A 105 5.18 8.84 50.44
N ALA A 106 4.15 9.69 50.50
CA ALA A 106 2.79 9.24 50.77
C ALA A 106 2.22 8.41 49.59
N PRO A 107 1.54 7.27 49.84
CA PRO A 107 0.86 6.52 48.79
C PRO A 107 -0.20 7.37 48.08
N TYR A 108 -0.33 7.23 46.76
CA TYR A 108 -1.22 8.06 45.94
C TYR A 108 -2.13 7.23 45.04
N LEU A 109 -1.53 6.40 44.19
CA LEU A 109 -2.20 5.53 43.23
C LEU A 109 -1.62 4.12 43.37
N LYS A 110 -2.46 3.10 43.32
CA LYS A 110 -2.06 1.70 43.19
C LYS A 110 -2.63 1.13 41.90
N VAL A 111 -1.77 0.54 41.08
CA VAL A 111 -2.13 -0.22 39.88
C VAL A 111 -1.90 -1.69 40.19
N GLU A 112 -2.94 -2.50 40.02
CA GLU A 112 -2.85 -3.94 40.18
C GLU A 112 -2.85 -4.61 38.82
N ARG A 113 -1.88 -5.49 38.55
CA ARG A 113 -1.91 -6.33 37.35
C ARG A 113 -2.62 -7.64 37.66
N ILE A 114 -3.75 -7.89 37.02
CA ILE A 114 -4.55 -9.11 37.23
C ILE A 114 -4.73 -9.84 35.90
N HIS A 115 -4.69 -11.17 35.92
CA HIS A 115 -5.09 -11.99 34.79
C HIS A 115 -6.53 -12.46 35.01
N ALA A 116 -7.47 -11.90 34.26
CA ALA A 116 -8.88 -12.28 34.29
C ALA A 116 -9.32 -12.72 32.90
N ASN A 117 -9.94 -13.90 32.78
CA ASN A 117 -10.45 -14.43 31.51
C ASN A 117 -9.42 -14.49 30.37
N GLY A 118 -8.18 -14.86 30.68
CA GLY A 118 -7.10 -14.94 29.70
C GLY A 118 -6.62 -13.58 29.18
N ARG A 119 -7.05 -12.47 29.80
CA ARG A 119 -6.61 -11.11 29.47
C ARG A 119 -5.95 -10.44 30.68
N LYS A 120 -4.94 -9.61 30.40
CA LYS A 120 -4.34 -8.72 31.41
C LYS A 120 -5.29 -7.55 31.63
N ILE A 121 -5.62 -7.25 32.88
CA ILE A 121 -6.38 -6.06 33.29
C ILE A 121 -5.60 -5.32 34.37
N PHE A 122 -5.75 -4.00 34.39
CA PHE A 122 -4.99 -3.10 35.27
C PHE A 122 -5.93 -2.20 36.10
N PRO A 123 -6.70 -2.75 37.06
CA PRO A 123 -7.50 -1.92 37.95
C PRO A 123 -6.64 -0.95 38.76
N GLN A 124 -7.18 0.25 38.94
CA GLN A 124 -6.54 1.32 39.69
C GLN A 124 -7.29 1.59 40.99
N PHE A 125 -6.54 2.00 42.00
CA PHE A 125 -7.02 2.39 43.31
C PHE A 125 -6.31 3.67 43.77
N HIS A 126 -7.01 4.57 44.44
CA HIS A 126 -6.42 5.78 45.01
C HIS A 126 -6.39 5.69 46.53
N TRP A 127 -5.38 6.32 47.12
CA TRP A 127 -5.23 6.37 48.57
C TRP A 127 -6.22 7.35 49.20
N THR A 128 -6.89 6.93 50.27
CA THR A 128 -7.88 7.77 51.00
C THR A 128 -7.32 8.38 52.28
N GLY A 129 -6.03 8.16 52.58
CA GLY A 129 -5.40 8.53 53.85
C GLY A 129 -5.30 7.37 54.85
N SER A 130 -6.22 6.39 54.76
CA SER A 130 -6.25 5.21 55.64
C SER A 130 -6.40 3.87 54.91
N GLY A 131 -6.65 3.90 53.60
CA GLY A 131 -6.81 2.69 52.79
C GLY A 131 -6.91 2.98 51.29
N TRP A 132 -7.12 1.92 50.50
CA TRP A 132 -7.25 1.99 49.04
C TRP A 132 -8.72 1.96 48.61
N ALA A 133 -9.14 2.93 47.81
CA ALA A 133 -10.47 2.97 47.18
C ALA A 133 -10.37 2.77 45.68
N LYS A 134 -11.30 2.03 45.08
CA LYS A 134 -11.29 1.72 43.64
C LYS A 134 -11.47 2.99 42.80
N GLY A 135 -10.71 3.09 41.72
CA GLY A 135 -10.69 4.23 40.79
C GLY A 135 -9.44 5.08 40.92
N LYS A 136 -9.17 5.89 39.90
CA LYS A 136 -8.00 6.78 39.86
C LYS A 136 -8.16 7.99 40.79
N PRO A 137 -7.06 8.58 41.28
CA PRO A 137 -7.11 9.86 42.01
C PRO A 137 -7.72 10.96 41.14
N LYS A 138 -8.33 11.97 41.78
CA LYS A 138 -8.81 13.18 41.09
C LYS A 138 -7.71 14.21 40.80
N GLY A 139 -6.52 14.04 41.38
CA GLY A 139 -5.38 14.94 41.22
C GLY A 139 -4.54 14.66 39.97
N PRO A 140 -3.42 15.38 39.79
CA PRO A 140 -2.54 15.23 38.64
C PRO A 140 -1.89 13.84 38.61
N LYS A 141 -1.37 13.45 37.45
CA LYS A 141 -0.56 12.24 37.34
C LYS A 141 0.80 12.47 38.02
N VAL A 142 1.37 11.40 38.54
CA VAL A 142 2.74 11.39 39.07
C VAL A 142 3.52 10.25 38.40
N PRO A 143 4.83 10.42 38.17
CA PRO A 143 5.68 9.33 37.70
C PRO A 143 5.68 8.17 38.70
N TYR A 144 5.77 6.94 38.20
CA TYR A 144 6.04 5.78 39.04
C TYR A 144 7.43 5.93 39.69
N ARG A 145 7.59 5.57 40.97
CA ARG A 145 8.88 5.77 41.70
C ARG A 145 9.34 7.24 41.79
N LEU A 146 8.39 8.16 41.97
CA LEU A 146 8.68 9.59 42.10
C LEU A 146 9.66 9.92 43.25
N PRO A 147 9.57 9.35 44.47
CA PRO A 147 10.57 9.61 45.51
C PRO A 147 12.00 9.27 45.07
N GLU A 148 12.20 8.10 44.45
CA GLU A 148 13.51 7.66 43.95
C GLU A 148 14.02 8.56 42.82
N LEU A 149 13.11 9.01 41.95
CA LEU A 149 13.41 10.01 40.92
C LEU A 149 13.92 11.32 41.54
N LEU A 150 13.32 11.77 42.65
CA LEU A 150 13.67 13.02 43.33
C LEU A 150 14.95 12.92 44.16
N ASP A 151 15.25 11.75 44.73
CA ASP A 151 16.47 11.50 45.53
C ASP A 151 17.75 11.52 44.66
N SER A 152 17.61 11.33 43.35
CA SER A 152 18.71 11.33 42.38
C SER A 152 18.60 12.46 41.36
N PRO A 153 18.56 13.76 41.72
CA PRO A 153 18.11 14.86 40.85
C PRO A 153 18.98 15.08 39.59
N HIS A 154 20.23 14.63 39.60
CA HIS A 154 21.19 14.79 38.48
C HIS A 154 21.40 13.52 37.64
N ALA A 155 20.87 12.37 38.08
CA ALA A 155 21.02 11.13 37.33
C ALA A 155 20.19 11.17 36.03
N PRO A 156 20.64 10.54 34.94
CA PRO A 156 19.80 10.30 33.79
C PRO A 156 18.61 9.42 34.17
N VAL A 157 17.49 9.60 33.46
CA VAL A 157 16.23 8.90 33.78
C VAL A 157 15.81 8.05 32.60
N LEU A 158 15.54 6.78 32.84
CA LEU A 158 14.97 5.88 31.85
C LEU A 158 13.45 5.84 32.00
N ILE A 159 12.72 6.04 30.90
CA ILE A 159 11.26 5.94 30.85
C ILE A 159 10.90 4.68 30.08
N ALA A 160 10.24 3.74 30.75
CA ALA A 160 9.68 2.54 30.13
C ALA A 160 8.17 2.71 29.88
N GLU A 161 7.59 1.90 28.99
CA GLU A 161 6.16 1.93 28.67
C GLU A 161 5.27 1.50 29.86
N GLY A 162 5.73 0.55 30.69
CA GLY A 162 4.96 0.00 31.81
C GLY A 162 5.75 -0.18 33.11
N GLU A 163 5.03 -0.44 34.21
CA GLU A 163 5.64 -0.52 35.55
C GLU A 163 6.56 -1.73 35.72
N LYS A 164 6.24 -2.84 35.04
CA LYS A 164 7.07 -4.07 35.02
C LYS A 164 8.49 -3.76 34.53
N ASP A 165 8.58 -2.96 33.48
CA ASP A 165 9.82 -2.61 32.81
C ASP A 165 10.62 -1.57 33.59
N ALA A 166 9.93 -0.59 34.18
CA ALA A 166 10.54 0.32 35.14
C ALA A 166 11.14 -0.44 36.35
N ASP A 167 10.47 -1.46 36.86
CA ASP A 167 11.00 -2.32 37.92
C ASP A 167 12.20 -3.17 37.48
N SER A 168 12.20 -3.68 36.23
CA SER A 168 13.35 -4.40 35.66
C SER A 168 14.59 -3.51 35.58
N LEU A 169 14.44 -2.28 35.09
CA LEU A 169 15.52 -1.29 35.03
C LEU A 169 16.00 -0.88 36.42
N HIS A 170 15.08 -0.67 37.36
CA HIS A 170 15.42 -0.32 38.74
C HIS A 170 16.22 -1.43 39.44
N ARG A 171 15.89 -2.70 39.18
CA ARG A 171 16.67 -3.85 39.69
C ARG A 171 18.12 -3.87 39.19
N LEU A 172 18.43 -3.21 38.08
CA LEU A 172 19.78 -3.01 37.57
C LEU A 172 20.48 -1.76 38.15
N GLY A 173 19.87 -1.10 39.14
CA GLY A 173 20.42 0.10 39.79
C GLY A 173 20.21 1.40 39.01
N LEU A 174 19.36 1.38 37.97
CA LEU A 174 19.07 2.55 37.15
C LEU A 174 17.89 3.37 37.70
N ILE A 175 17.91 4.69 37.47
CA ILE A 175 16.76 5.55 37.77
C ILE A 175 15.75 5.41 36.65
N ALA A 176 14.69 4.64 36.90
CA ALA A 176 13.67 4.32 35.91
C ALA A 176 12.25 4.63 36.41
N THR A 177 11.39 5.06 35.48
CA THR A 177 10.02 5.44 35.76
C THR A 177 9.09 5.09 34.60
N THR A 178 7.79 5.25 34.81
CA THR A 178 6.74 5.19 33.81
C THR A 178 5.54 6.04 34.27
N ALA A 179 4.48 6.12 33.47
CA ALA A 179 3.22 6.75 33.83
C ALA A 179 2.07 5.74 33.83
N SER A 180 1.08 5.98 34.69
CA SER A 180 -0.09 5.11 34.76
C SER A 180 -0.96 5.21 33.49
N GLU A 181 -1.67 4.11 33.20
CA GLU A 181 -2.55 3.91 32.04
C GLU A 181 -1.84 3.52 30.71
N GLY A 182 -0.52 3.35 30.70
CA GLY A 182 0.24 2.78 29.57
C GLY A 182 0.32 3.66 28.32
N ALA A 183 0.61 3.04 27.17
CA ALA A 183 0.82 3.74 25.90
C ALA A 183 -0.31 4.71 25.52
N GLY A 184 0.09 5.88 25.02
CA GLY A 184 -0.81 6.95 24.57
C GLY A 184 -1.49 7.75 25.69
N LYS A 185 -1.21 7.45 26.98
CA LYS A 185 -1.83 8.14 28.13
C LYS A 185 -0.87 9.05 28.91
N TRP A 186 0.31 9.33 28.36
CA TRP A 186 1.22 10.32 28.93
C TRP A 186 0.63 11.73 28.79
N THR A 187 0.71 12.52 29.85
CA THR A 187 0.16 13.88 29.90
C THR A 187 1.26 14.89 30.19
N ALA A 188 1.14 16.10 29.61
CA ALA A 188 2.17 17.13 29.68
C ALA A 188 2.54 17.59 31.12
N ASP A 189 1.62 17.46 32.08
CA ASP A 189 1.84 17.80 33.49
C ASP A 189 2.94 16.96 34.17
N LEU A 190 3.24 15.77 33.62
CA LEU A 190 4.35 14.94 34.08
C LEU A 190 5.72 15.55 33.78
N GLY A 191 5.82 16.40 32.74
CA GLY A 191 7.10 16.93 32.27
C GLY A 191 7.90 17.69 33.32
N ARG A 192 7.22 18.33 34.29
CA ARG A 192 7.87 19.13 35.34
C ARG A 192 8.90 18.35 36.16
N TRP A 193 8.74 17.03 36.31
CA TRP A 193 9.63 16.17 37.09
C TRP A 193 10.95 15.84 36.37
N PHE A 194 11.03 16.13 35.08
CA PHE A 194 12.18 15.83 34.22
C PHE A 194 12.96 17.09 33.83
N LYS A 195 12.61 18.25 34.41
CA LYS A 195 13.21 19.54 34.04
C LYS A 195 14.73 19.52 34.20
N GLY A 196 15.45 19.80 33.12
CA GLY A 196 16.91 19.87 33.10
C GLY A 196 17.65 18.53 33.21
N ARG A 197 16.96 17.40 32.99
CA ARG A 197 17.55 16.05 33.07
C ARG A 197 17.82 15.46 31.68
N THR A 198 18.75 14.51 31.59
CA THR A 198 18.89 13.62 30.42
C THR A 198 17.89 12.48 30.55
N VAL A 199 17.07 12.27 29.53
CA VAL A 199 15.99 11.28 29.52
C VAL A 199 16.17 10.30 28.37
N TYR A 200 16.14 9.01 28.69
CA TYR A 200 16.17 7.91 27.73
C TYR A 200 14.81 7.22 27.72
N ILE A 201 14.15 7.14 26.56
CA ILE A 201 12.84 6.52 26.42
C ILE A 201 13.03 5.17 25.73
N LEU A 202 12.53 4.11 26.36
CA LEU A 202 12.62 2.72 25.90
C LEU A 202 11.22 2.26 25.43
N PRO A 203 10.92 2.30 24.13
CA PRO A 203 9.65 1.84 23.59
C PRO A 203 9.56 0.30 23.60
N ASP A 204 8.35 -0.22 23.72
CA ASP A 204 8.04 -1.58 23.29
C ASP A 204 8.26 -1.70 21.77
N ASN A 205 8.70 -2.86 21.29
CA ASN A 205 9.03 -3.09 19.89
C ASN A 205 7.76 -3.36 19.04
N ASP A 206 6.83 -2.41 19.06
CA ASP A 206 5.65 -2.37 18.23
C ASP A 206 5.21 -0.93 17.90
N GLN A 207 4.25 -0.79 16.98
CA GLN A 207 3.81 0.52 16.49
C GLN A 207 3.21 1.41 17.59
N PRO A 208 2.32 0.91 18.49
CA PRO A 208 1.88 1.68 19.65
C PRO A 208 3.02 2.15 20.56
N GLY A 209 4.01 1.29 20.84
CA GLY A 209 5.16 1.64 21.68
C GLY A 209 6.03 2.74 21.07
N HIS A 210 6.30 2.67 19.76
CA HIS A 210 7.02 3.74 19.05
C HIS A 210 6.25 5.07 19.03
N ALA A 211 4.93 5.03 18.83
CA ALA A 211 4.10 6.24 18.88
C ALA A 211 4.06 6.84 20.30
N HIS A 212 3.98 6.00 21.32
CA HIS A 212 4.03 6.42 22.71
C HIS A 212 5.36 7.10 23.05
N ALA A 213 6.50 6.49 22.67
CA ALA A 213 7.81 7.07 22.93
C ALA A 213 7.99 8.45 22.28
N ASN A 214 7.50 8.65 21.04
CA ASN A 214 7.51 9.97 20.39
C ASN A 214 6.60 10.98 21.10
N GLN A 215 5.41 10.56 21.56
CA GLN A 215 4.53 11.43 22.36
C GLN A 215 5.20 11.88 23.66
N VAL A 216 5.84 10.95 24.38
CA VAL A 216 6.61 11.27 25.60
C VAL A 216 7.75 12.22 25.27
N ALA A 217 8.51 11.95 24.20
CA ALA A 217 9.62 12.79 23.80
C ALA A 217 9.20 14.23 23.48
N GLY A 218 8.08 14.40 22.75
CA GLY A 218 7.51 15.71 22.46
C GLY A 218 7.08 16.48 23.70
N HIS A 219 6.45 15.82 24.68
CA HIS A 219 6.07 16.47 25.95
C HIS A 219 7.27 16.85 26.83
N LEU A 220 8.41 16.16 26.68
CA LEU A 220 9.62 16.44 27.45
C LEU A 220 10.58 17.41 26.73
N HIS A 221 10.40 17.60 25.43
CA HIS A 221 11.20 18.52 24.64
C HIS A 221 11.05 19.96 25.15
N GLY A 222 12.19 20.66 25.31
CA GLY A 222 12.25 21.99 25.91
C GLY A 222 12.06 22.02 27.44
N ILE A 223 11.75 20.89 28.07
CA ILE A 223 11.68 20.75 29.54
C ILE A 223 12.90 20.00 30.06
N ALA A 224 13.15 18.80 29.53
CA ALA A 224 14.36 18.03 29.79
C ALA A 224 15.59 18.71 29.17
N ALA A 225 16.79 18.46 29.72
CA ALA A 225 18.03 18.93 29.10
C ALA A 225 18.28 18.21 27.77
N GLU A 226 17.92 16.93 27.73
CA GLU A 226 18.11 16.06 26.58
C GLU A 226 17.10 14.93 26.62
N VAL A 227 16.56 14.56 25.45
CA VAL A 227 15.67 13.42 25.29
C VAL A 227 16.22 12.54 24.19
N ARG A 228 16.26 11.23 24.39
CA ARG A 228 16.70 10.23 23.41
C ARG A 228 15.73 9.06 23.41
N ILE A 229 15.32 8.61 22.24
CA ILE A 229 14.54 7.36 22.09
C ILE A 229 15.53 6.25 21.75
N VAL A 230 15.56 5.21 22.59
CA VAL A 230 16.60 4.17 22.54
C VAL A 230 16.00 2.90 21.94
N ALA A 231 16.46 2.53 20.76
CA ALA A 231 16.10 1.27 20.12
C ALA A 231 17.00 0.15 20.64
N LEU A 232 16.41 -0.90 21.24
CA LEU A 232 17.16 -2.05 21.73
C LEU A 232 17.32 -3.11 20.63
N PRO A 233 18.55 -3.53 20.30
CA PRO A 233 18.79 -4.49 19.24
C PRO A 233 18.31 -5.89 19.62
N GLY A 234 17.82 -6.65 18.64
CA GLY A 234 17.47 -8.06 18.82
C GLY A 234 16.15 -8.32 19.54
N LEU A 235 15.36 -7.28 19.85
CA LEU A 235 14.03 -7.46 20.42
C LEU A 235 13.10 -8.19 19.44
N PRO A 236 12.33 -9.20 19.89
CA PRO A 236 11.25 -9.77 19.09
C PRO A 236 10.14 -8.74 18.88
N ALA A 237 9.26 -8.98 17.90
CA ALA A 237 8.07 -8.14 17.72
C ALA A 237 7.21 -8.13 19.00
N LYS A 238 6.79 -6.95 19.45
CA LYS A 238 6.12 -6.69 20.74
C LYS A 238 6.97 -7.02 21.98
N GLY A 239 8.28 -7.16 21.81
CA GLY A 239 9.21 -7.33 22.93
C GLY A 239 9.47 -6.01 23.65
N ASP A 240 9.73 -6.07 24.94
CA ASP A 240 10.01 -4.92 25.81
C ASP A 240 11.41 -5.01 26.45
N VAL A 241 11.84 -3.96 27.16
CA VAL A 241 13.19 -3.96 27.78
C VAL A 241 13.38 -5.10 28.78
N SER A 242 12.32 -5.61 29.42
CA SER A 242 12.47 -6.79 30.28
C SER A 242 12.76 -8.06 29.46
N ASP A 243 12.19 -8.19 28.27
CA ASP A 243 12.52 -9.29 27.35
C ASP A 243 13.97 -9.18 26.87
N TRP A 244 14.45 -7.96 26.60
CA TRP A 244 15.84 -7.71 26.23
C TRP A 244 16.81 -8.07 27.36
N ILE A 245 16.52 -7.68 28.60
CA ILE A 245 17.31 -8.05 29.79
C ILE A 245 17.29 -9.58 30.01
N ALA A 246 16.15 -10.24 29.76
CA ALA A 246 16.02 -11.68 29.89
C ALA A 246 16.79 -12.46 28.82
N ALA A 247 17.08 -11.83 27.67
CA ALA A 247 17.86 -12.38 26.56
C ALA A 247 19.37 -12.05 26.67
N ASP A 248 19.89 -12.01 27.89
CA ASP A 248 21.29 -11.69 28.23
C ASP A 248 21.72 -10.23 27.96
N GLY A 249 20.76 -9.29 27.90
CA GLY A 249 21.06 -7.86 27.86
C GLY A 249 21.68 -7.36 29.18
N ASP A 250 22.88 -6.78 29.14
CA ASP A 250 23.56 -6.24 30.31
C ASP A 250 23.40 -4.72 30.47
N VAL A 251 23.68 -4.22 31.67
CA VAL A 251 23.52 -2.80 32.04
C VAL A 251 24.51 -1.89 31.32
N GLU A 252 25.72 -2.37 31.02
CA GLU A 252 26.77 -1.58 30.35
C GLU A 252 26.40 -1.36 28.88
N GLU A 253 25.89 -2.39 28.23
CA GLU A 253 25.31 -2.35 26.88
C GLU A 253 24.14 -1.39 26.81
N LEU A 254 23.19 -1.49 27.75
CA LEU A 254 22.03 -0.62 27.80
C LEU A 254 22.45 0.86 27.92
N LEU A 255 23.39 1.17 28.83
CA LEU A 255 23.89 2.53 28.98
C LEU A 255 24.62 3.03 27.72
N ARG A 256 25.37 2.16 27.05
CA ARG A 256 26.03 2.50 25.78
C ARG A 256 25.02 2.78 24.67
N LEU A 257 23.96 2.00 24.58
CA LEU A 257 22.86 2.23 23.63
C LEU A 257 22.13 3.54 23.92
N CYS A 258 21.91 3.85 25.20
CA CYS A 258 21.36 5.13 25.63
C CYS A 258 22.24 6.31 25.19
N GLU A 259 23.55 6.25 25.43
CA GLU A 259 24.51 7.29 25.03
C GLU A 259 24.70 7.40 23.52
N ALA A 260 24.57 6.29 22.79
CA ALA A 260 24.68 6.26 21.32
C ALA A 260 23.41 6.72 20.61
N ALA A 261 22.23 6.58 21.21
CA ALA A 261 20.95 6.94 20.61
C ALA A 261 20.90 8.45 20.29
N PRO A 262 20.53 8.88 19.08
CA PRO A 262 20.58 10.30 18.70
C PRO A 262 19.68 11.16 19.61
N VAL A 263 20.12 12.40 19.87
CA VAL A 263 19.27 13.40 20.54
C VAL A 263 17.99 13.55 19.75
N TRP A 264 16.88 13.28 20.41
CA TRP A 264 15.56 13.49 19.84
C TRP A 264 15.36 15.00 19.69
N THR A 265 15.30 15.42 18.44
CA THR A 265 14.74 16.71 18.06
C THR A 265 13.35 16.45 17.52
N PRO A 266 12.38 17.34 17.71
CA PRO A 266 11.21 17.34 16.85
C PRO A 266 11.76 17.41 15.43
N GLU A 267 11.55 16.37 14.62
CA GLU A 267 11.80 16.47 13.18
C GLU A 267 11.19 17.77 12.73
N SER A 268 11.96 18.57 11.98
CA SER A 268 11.47 19.84 11.41
C SER A 268 10.07 19.59 10.90
N GLU A 269 9.09 20.19 11.57
CA GLU A 269 7.69 19.94 11.30
C GLU A 269 7.52 19.90 9.78
N PRO A 270 7.01 18.81 9.17
CA PRO A 270 6.20 19.04 7.97
C PRO A 270 5.25 20.17 8.39
N PRO A 271 5.20 21.28 7.63
CA PRO A 271 4.56 22.53 8.08
C PRO A 271 3.25 22.14 8.76
N PRO A 272 2.97 22.69 9.97
CA PRO A 272 1.86 22.24 10.79
C PRO A 272 0.70 22.01 9.86
N ALA A 273 0.16 20.78 9.87
CA ALA A 273 -1.03 20.49 9.10
C ALA A 273 -1.98 21.62 9.43
N GLU A 274 -2.21 22.52 8.46
CA GLU A 274 -2.91 23.77 8.73
C GLU A 274 -4.17 23.36 9.48
N GLU A 275 -4.30 23.78 10.75
CA GLU A 275 -5.58 23.66 11.43
C GLU A 275 -6.57 24.25 10.42
N PRO A 276 -7.66 23.53 10.09
CA PRO A 276 -8.56 23.94 9.03
C PRO A 276 -8.90 25.40 9.27
N SER A 277 -8.37 26.25 8.38
CA SER A 277 -8.36 27.68 8.62
C SER A 277 -9.79 28.11 8.89
N GLU A 278 -10.05 28.61 10.10
CA GLU A 278 -11.33 29.22 10.47
C GLU A 278 -11.62 30.49 9.63
N ALA A 279 -10.77 30.84 8.66
CA ALA A 279 -11.05 31.92 7.73
C ALA A 279 -12.37 31.66 6.98
N LEU A 280 -13.41 32.30 7.48
CA LEU A 280 -14.76 32.34 6.89
C LEU A 280 -14.78 33.06 5.53
N ALA A 281 -13.68 33.71 5.15
CA ALA A 281 -13.54 34.46 3.91
C ALA A 281 -12.09 34.40 3.39
N PRO A 282 -11.88 34.49 2.06
CA PRO A 282 -10.54 34.55 1.49
C PRO A 282 -9.82 35.84 1.93
N THR A 283 -8.56 35.71 2.33
CA THR A 283 -7.70 36.88 2.60
C THR A 283 -7.13 37.38 1.27
N PRO A 284 -7.42 38.64 0.86
CA PRO A 284 -6.84 39.19 -0.35
C PRO A 284 -5.35 39.44 -0.13
N HIS A 285 -4.52 38.90 -1.02
CA HIS A 285 -3.09 39.18 -1.05
C HIS A 285 -2.81 40.12 -2.22
N ALA A 286 -2.20 41.27 -1.94
CA ALA A 286 -1.75 42.17 -3.01
C ALA A 286 -0.69 41.45 -3.86
N PHE A 287 -0.84 41.51 -5.19
CA PHE A 287 0.19 41.00 -6.09
C PHE A 287 1.46 41.82 -5.91
N VAL A 288 2.54 41.15 -5.49
CA VAL A 288 3.87 41.72 -5.45
C VAL A 288 4.64 41.12 -6.62
N TRP A 289 4.97 41.96 -7.61
CA TRP A 289 5.83 41.54 -8.70
C TRP A 289 7.18 41.07 -8.14
N ARG A 290 7.65 39.93 -8.62
CA ARG A 290 8.96 39.37 -8.29
C ARG A 290 9.67 39.07 -9.60
N ASP A 291 11.00 39.11 -9.56
CA ASP A 291 11.81 38.62 -10.68
C ASP A 291 11.40 37.18 -11.01
N PRO A 292 10.99 36.88 -12.26
CA PRO A 292 10.62 35.53 -12.68
C PRO A 292 11.64 34.45 -12.32
N ALA A 293 12.93 34.77 -12.30
CA ALA A 293 14.00 33.83 -11.93
C ALA A 293 13.96 33.40 -10.46
N THR A 294 13.28 34.16 -9.60
CA THR A 294 13.14 33.88 -8.15
C THR A 294 11.87 33.09 -7.81
N ILE A 295 10.97 32.91 -8.78
CA ILE A 295 9.72 32.17 -8.57
C ILE A 295 10.06 30.67 -8.55
N PRO A 296 9.70 29.92 -7.49
CA PRO A 296 9.94 28.49 -7.45
C PRO A 296 9.28 27.77 -8.63
N PRO A 297 9.97 26.83 -9.29
CA PRO A 297 9.37 26.07 -10.37
C PRO A 297 8.21 25.20 -9.87
N VAL A 298 7.28 24.88 -10.77
CA VAL A 298 6.17 23.97 -10.45
C VAL A 298 6.72 22.64 -9.92
N PRO A 299 6.30 22.18 -8.73
CA PRO A 299 6.83 20.98 -8.09
C PRO A 299 6.26 19.70 -8.72
N ARG A 300 6.71 19.39 -9.93
CA ARG A 300 6.34 18.17 -10.68
C ARG A 300 7.04 16.94 -10.10
N LEU A 301 6.28 15.86 -9.96
CA LEU A 301 6.75 14.59 -9.39
C LEU A 301 6.93 13.52 -10.46
N TYR A 302 6.00 13.45 -11.41
CA TYR A 302 6.07 12.51 -12.52
C TYR A 302 5.41 13.09 -13.77
N GLY A 303 6.22 13.29 -14.81
CA GLY A 303 5.80 13.92 -16.06
C GLY A 303 5.13 15.28 -15.84
N LEU A 304 4.07 15.55 -16.60
CA LEU A 304 3.22 16.74 -16.44
C LEU A 304 1.88 16.43 -15.74
N HIS A 305 1.71 15.19 -15.25
CA HIS A 305 0.46 14.72 -14.67
C HIS A 305 0.48 14.87 -13.14
N LEU A 306 1.48 14.28 -12.47
CA LEU A 306 1.54 14.28 -11.00
C LEU A 306 2.31 15.49 -10.48
N ILE A 307 1.61 16.36 -9.76
CA ILE A 307 2.12 17.62 -9.20
C ILE A 307 1.84 17.64 -7.70
N ARG A 308 2.84 18.06 -6.91
CA ARG A 308 2.76 18.20 -5.45
C ARG A 308 1.56 19.06 -5.04
N ARG A 309 0.84 18.67 -3.98
CA ARG A 309 -0.37 19.33 -3.42
C ARG A 309 -1.57 19.35 -4.37
N GLN A 310 -1.63 18.44 -5.32
CA GLN A 310 -2.73 18.37 -6.30
C GLN A 310 -3.29 16.96 -6.41
N VAL A 311 -4.57 16.91 -6.79
CA VAL A 311 -5.24 15.70 -7.25
C VAL A 311 -5.18 15.63 -8.77
N SER A 312 -4.81 14.45 -9.25
CA SER A 312 -4.85 14.05 -10.65
C SER A 312 -5.80 12.88 -10.83
N VAL A 313 -6.34 12.74 -12.03
CA VAL A 313 -7.38 11.74 -12.31
C VAL A 313 -7.04 10.98 -13.60
N THR A 314 -7.06 9.66 -13.49
CA THR A 314 -7.01 8.72 -14.62
C THR A 314 -8.37 8.09 -14.83
N VAL A 315 -8.93 8.27 -16.03
CA VAL A 315 -10.25 7.80 -16.40
C VAL A 315 -10.12 6.76 -17.51
N ALA A 316 -10.71 5.58 -17.34
CA ALA A 316 -10.73 4.58 -18.41
C ALA A 316 -11.83 3.53 -18.26
N PRO A 317 -12.23 2.89 -19.38
CA PRO A 317 -13.07 1.69 -19.33
C PRO A 317 -12.48 0.59 -18.43
N SER A 318 -13.35 -0.27 -17.91
CA SER A 318 -12.90 -1.45 -17.16
C SER A 318 -12.07 -2.40 -18.03
N GLY A 319 -11.05 -3.03 -17.43
CA GLY A 319 -10.19 -4.01 -18.11
C GLY A 319 -9.28 -3.47 -19.21
N LEU A 320 -8.99 -2.15 -19.22
CA LEU A 320 -8.07 -1.54 -20.19
C LEU A 320 -6.59 -1.57 -19.76
N GLY A 321 -6.31 -1.87 -18.48
CA GLY A 321 -4.95 -1.85 -17.94
C GLY A 321 -4.61 -0.63 -17.08
N LYS A 322 -5.61 0.06 -16.48
CA LYS A 322 -5.39 1.18 -15.55
C LYS A 322 -4.44 0.80 -14.41
N SER A 323 -4.74 -0.29 -13.71
CA SER A 323 -3.94 -0.74 -12.57
C SER A 323 -2.53 -1.14 -13.00
N SER A 324 -2.39 -1.91 -14.09
CA SER A 324 -1.06 -2.24 -14.65
C SER A 324 -0.27 -0.99 -15.03
N ASN A 325 -0.96 0.05 -15.52
CA ASN A 325 -0.36 1.32 -15.84
C ASN A 325 0.14 2.07 -14.59
N ILE A 326 -0.69 2.17 -13.57
CA ILE A 326 -0.34 2.79 -12.28
C ILE A 326 0.82 2.05 -11.61
N ILE A 327 0.86 0.72 -11.68
CA ILE A 327 1.96 -0.10 -11.16
C ILE A 327 3.29 0.27 -11.83
N VAL A 328 3.33 0.35 -13.16
CA VAL A 328 4.57 0.70 -13.89
C VAL A 328 4.98 2.15 -13.63
N GLU A 329 4.03 3.08 -13.49
CA GLU A 329 4.33 4.45 -13.09
C GLU A 329 4.86 4.53 -11.66
N GLY A 330 4.29 3.75 -10.73
CA GLY A 330 4.79 3.64 -9.36
C GLY A 330 6.21 3.09 -9.32
N LEU A 331 6.51 2.06 -10.12
CA LEU A 331 7.86 1.53 -10.29
C LEU A 331 8.83 2.55 -10.90
N ALA A 332 8.40 3.30 -11.92
CA ALA A 332 9.20 4.37 -12.51
C ALA A 332 9.60 5.40 -11.44
N ILE A 333 8.63 5.87 -10.65
CA ILE A 333 8.83 6.86 -9.59
C ILE A 333 9.67 6.29 -8.44
N ALA A 334 9.40 5.06 -7.97
CA ALA A 334 10.10 4.44 -6.86
C ALA A 334 11.57 4.10 -7.19
N SER A 335 11.85 3.76 -8.46
CA SER A 335 13.21 3.50 -8.95
C SER A 335 13.93 4.76 -9.45
N GLY A 336 13.20 5.83 -9.78
CA GLY A 336 13.75 7.03 -10.43
C GLY A 336 14.06 6.83 -11.92
N ARG A 337 13.49 5.81 -12.57
CA ARG A 337 13.73 5.47 -13.98
C ARG A 337 12.55 5.88 -14.87
N ASP A 338 12.84 6.42 -16.05
CA ASP A 338 11.80 6.75 -17.03
C ASP A 338 11.39 5.53 -17.86
N LEU A 339 10.48 4.71 -17.33
CA LEU A 339 10.04 3.46 -17.95
C LEU A 339 9.04 3.66 -19.09
N LEU A 340 8.28 4.77 -19.07
CA LEU A 340 7.18 5.04 -20.02
C LEU A 340 7.44 6.24 -20.93
N GLY A 341 8.60 6.89 -20.83
CA GLY A 341 8.97 8.03 -21.66
C GLY A 341 8.27 9.34 -21.26
N GLU A 342 7.92 9.49 -19.99
CA GLU A 342 7.28 10.69 -19.44
C GLU A 342 8.29 11.81 -19.13
N GLY A 343 9.60 11.49 -19.15
CA GLY A 343 10.69 12.43 -18.95
C GLY A 343 11.16 12.51 -17.50
N PHE A 344 11.00 13.67 -16.86
CA PHE A 344 11.56 13.96 -15.53
C PHE A 344 10.99 13.01 -14.46
N VAL A 345 11.78 12.02 -14.05
CA VAL A 345 11.46 11.11 -12.95
C VAL A 345 12.48 11.30 -11.84
N LYS A 346 12.01 11.66 -10.65
CA LYS A 346 12.80 11.65 -9.43
C LYS A 346 12.49 10.38 -8.66
N ARG A 347 13.50 9.81 -8.00
CA ARG A 347 13.29 8.72 -7.04
C ARG A 347 12.52 9.27 -5.84
N LEU A 348 11.28 8.83 -5.66
CA LEU A 348 10.35 9.31 -4.64
C LEU A 348 9.66 8.12 -3.97
N ARG A 349 8.85 8.37 -2.94
CA ARG A 349 8.11 7.34 -2.20
C ARG A 349 6.67 7.28 -2.69
N VAL A 350 6.21 6.10 -3.11
CA VAL A 350 4.91 5.89 -3.74
C VAL A 350 4.09 4.88 -2.97
N TRP A 351 2.82 5.19 -2.73
CA TRP A 351 1.87 4.26 -2.16
C TRP A 351 0.75 3.94 -3.14
N ILE A 352 0.67 2.68 -3.56
CA ILE A 352 -0.42 2.16 -4.40
C ILE A 352 -1.46 1.52 -3.50
N ILE A 353 -2.61 2.19 -3.37
CA ILE A 353 -3.77 1.67 -2.64
C ILE A 353 -4.72 1.07 -3.67
N ASN A 354 -4.63 -0.26 -3.84
CA ASN A 354 -5.53 -0.98 -4.73
C ASN A 354 -6.63 -1.67 -3.91
N LEU A 355 -7.88 -1.32 -4.21
CA LEU A 355 -9.07 -1.74 -3.46
C LEU A 355 -9.88 -2.83 -4.18
N GLU A 356 -9.32 -3.44 -5.23
CA GLU A 356 -9.95 -4.50 -6.02
C GLU A 356 -9.22 -5.84 -5.91
N ASP A 357 -7.90 -5.82 -6.02
CA ASP A 357 -7.02 -6.98 -5.99
C ASP A 357 -6.44 -7.23 -4.58
N PRO A 358 -6.28 -8.49 -4.15
CA PRO A 358 -5.58 -8.80 -2.90
C PRO A 358 -4.08 -8.52 -3.00
N ILE A 359 -3.39 -8.36 -1.86
CA ILE A 359 -1.95 -8.03 -1.83
C ILE A 359 -1.10 -9.01 -2.64
N GLU A 360 -1.40 -10.32 -2.57
CA GLU A 360 -0.67 -11.37 -3.31
C GLU A 360 -0.73 -11.15 -4.83
N GLU A 361 -1.88 -10.68 -5.34
CA GLU A 361 -2.04 -10.40 -6.77
C GLU A 361 -1.29 -9.13 -7.18
N LEU A 362 -1.25 -8.12 -6.30
CA LEU A 362 -0.44 -6.92 -6.51
C LEU A 362 1.05 -7.26 -6.55
N GLU A 363 1.51 -8.11 -5.63
CA GLU A 363 2.90 -8.60 -5.58
C GLU A 363 3.27 -9.34 -6.88
N ARG A 364 2.38 -10.20 -7.40
CA ARG A 364 2.60 -10.86 -8.71
C ARG A 364 2.75 -9.84 -9.83
N ARG A 365 1.86 -8.84 -9.90
CA ARG A 365 1.87 -7.80 -10.95
C ARG A 365 3.08 -6.88 -10.86
N VAL A 366 3.45 -6.46 -9.66
CA VAL A 366 4.65 -5.64 -9.42
C VAL A 366 5.90 -6.44 -9.79
N THR A 367 5.99 -7.70 -9.37
CA THR A 367 7.13 -8.58 -9.68
C THR A 367 7.26 -8.81 -11.18
N ALA A 368 6.16 -9.08 -11.88
CA ALA A 368 6.15 -9.21 -13.33
C ALA A 368 6.63 -7.94 -14.03
N ALA A 369 6.16 -6.78 -13.57
CA ALA A 369 6.59 -5.49 -14.10
C ALA A 369 8.08 -5.21 -13.82
N MET A 370 8.58 -5.59 -12.65
CA MET A 370 10.01 -5.50 -12.31
C MET A 370 10.86 -6.37 -13.22
N ILE A 371 10.47 -7.63 -13.46
CA ILE A 371 11.18 -8.55 -14.36
C ILE A 371 11.25 -7.96 -15.77
N HIS A 372 10.12 -7.51 -16.30
CA HIS A 372 10.02 -6.97 -17.65
C HIS A 372 10.86 -5.69 -17.85
N HIS A 373 10.84 -4.79 -16.87
CA HIS A 373 11.59 -3.53 -16.92
C HIS A 373 13.03 -3.64 -16.37
N GLY A 374 13.45 -4.82 -15.94
CA GLY A 374 14.76 -5.07 -15.34
C GLY A 374 15.03 -4.21 -14.11
N ILE A 375 14.05 -4.10 -13.21
CA ILE A 375 14.16 -3.37 -11.93
C ILE A 375 14.51 -4.36 -10.84
N ARG A 376 15.57 -4.07 -10.09
CA ARG A 376 15.99 -4.90 -8.96
C ARG A 376 15.28 -4.49 -7.66
N PRO A 377 15.09 -5.40 -6.70
CA PRO A 377 14.41 -5.09 -5.43
C PRO A 377 15.00 -3.89 -4.68
N GLU A 378 16.32 -3.71 -4.71
CA GLU A 378 17.01 -2.65 -3.97
C GLU A 378 16.72 -1.25 -4.56
N GLU A 379 16.32 -1.18 -5.83
CA GLU A 379 15.94 0.08 -6.49
C GLU A 379 14.62 0.63 -5.96
N ILE A 380 13.75 -0.21 -5.39
CA ILE A 380 12.42 0.18 -4.90
C ILE A 380 12.21 -0.06 -3.40
N ALA A 381 13.13 -0.75 -2.73
CA ALA A 381 13.07 -1.02 -1.30
C ALA A 381 12.93 0.28 -0.48
N GLY A 382 11.89 0.37 0.34
CA GLY A 382 11.56 1.58 1.12
C GLY A 382 10.99 2.74 0.30
N HIS A 383 10.72 2.54 -0.99
CA HIS A 383 10.17 3.56 -1.89
C HIS A 383 8.83 3.16 -2.53
N LEU A 384 8.47 1.88 -2.57
CA LEU A 384 7.17 1.41 -3.03
C LEU A 384 6.41 0.76 -1.88
N PHE A 385 5.18 1.23 -1.65
CA PHE A 385 4.25 0.74 -0.64
C PHE A 385 2.98 0.28 -1.33
N LEU A 386 2.40 -0.82 -0.87
CA LEU A 386 1.19 -1.43 -1.44
C LEU A 386 0.15 -1.62 -0.36
N SER A 387 -1.12 -1.41 -0.70
CA SER A 387 -2.28 -1.88 0.06
C SER A 387 -3.22 -2.61 -0.89
N GLY A 388 -3.71 -3.76 -0.44
CA GLY A 388 -4.64 -4.62 -1.17
C GLY A 388 -6.09 -4.43 -0.71
N ARG A 389 -7.00 -5.14 -1.37
CA ARG A 389 -8.45 -5.07 -1.07
C ARG A 389 -8.77 -5.36 0.40
N GLU A 390 -8.03 -6.27 1.04
CA GLU A 390 -8.21 -6.66 2.45
C GLU A 390 -7.93 -5.55 3.46
N ASP A 391 -7.12 -4.55 3.11
CA ASP A 391 -6.87 -3.39 3.97
C ASP A 391 -8.14 -2.53 4.08
N GLY A 392 -8.91 -2.47 3.00
CA GLY A 392 -10.16 -1.71 2.90
C GLY A 392 -9.97 -0.19 3.01
N LEU A 393 -10.92 0.57 2.48
CA LEU A 393 -10.94 2.02 2.66
C LEU A 393 -12.36 2.56 2.51
N CYS A 394 -12.79 3.40 3.46
CA CYS A 394 -14.03 4.14 3.34
C CYS A 394 -13.85 5.56 3.88
N THR A 395 -13.76 6.54 2.99
CA THR A 395 -13.55 7.96 3.31
C THR A 395 -14.84 8.76 3.37
N ALA A 396 -15.95 8.22 2.84
CA ALA A 396 -17.25 8.86 2.89
C ALA A 396 -18.38 7.83 2.76
N VAL A 397 -19.52 8.11 3.38
CA VAL A 397 -20.74 7.29 3.32
C VAL A 397 -21.96 8.18 3.07
N MET A 398 -22.92 7.69 2.29
CA MET A 398 -24.22 8.34 2.16
C MET A 398 -25.20 7.76 3.21
N THR A 399 -25.67 8.59 4.13
CA THR A 399 -26.68 8.21 5.13
C THR A 399 -28.02 8.88 4.83
N ARG A 400 -29.05 8.60 5.65
CA ARG A 400 -30.38 9.25 5.52
C ARG A 400 -30.30 10.76 5.79
N GLU A 401 -29.32 11.18 6.58
CA GLU A 401 -29.04 12.56 6.95
C GLU A 401 -28.17 13.28 5.89
N GLY A 402 -27.71 12.55 4.87
CA GLY A 402 -26.90 13.06 3.76
C GLY A 402 -25.49 12.49 3.72
N LEU A 403 -24.61 13.16 2.98
CA LEU A 403 -23.20 12.79 2.87
C LEU A 403 -22.48 12.99 4.21
N GLN A 404 -21.82 11.94 4.70
CA GLN A 404 -20.92 11.99 5.84
C GLN A 404 -19.49 11.64 5.41
N ILE A 405 -18.54 12.51 5.73
CA ILE A 405 -17.11 12.25 5.55
C ILE A 405 -16.60 11.46 6.76
N VAL A 406 -15.93 10.34 6.51
CA VAL A 406 -15.33 9.48 7.53
C VAL A 406 -13.96 10.07 7.90
N ARG A 407 -13.99 11.15 8.70
CA ARG A 407 -12.80 11.89 9.12
C ARG A 407 -11.69 10.99 9.70
N PRO A 408 -11.99 10.02 10.60
CA PRO A 408 -10.94 9.15 11.14
C PRO A 408 -10.16 8.36 10.09
N ALA A 409 -10.82 7.93 9.00
CA ALA A 409 -10.15 7.20 7.92
C ALA A 409 -9.19 8.12 7.13
N LEU A 410 -9.61 9.37 6.87
CA LEU A 410 -8.74 10.36 6.23
C LEU A 410 -7.57 10.73 7.14
N ASP A 411 -7.80 10.93 8.44
CA ASP A 411 -6.75 11.26 9.41
C ASP A 411 -5.70 10.13 9.49
N GLU A 412 -6.13 8.86 9.44
CA GLU A 412 -5.23 7.71 9.41
C GLU A 412 -4.41 7.64 8.11
N ILE A 413 -5.03 7.93 6.96
CA ILE A 413 -4.30 8.04 5.68
C ILE A 413 -3.27 9.15 5.74
N GLU A 414 -3.64 10.33 6.25
CA GLU A 414 -2.70 11.46 6.40
C GLU A 414 -1.54 11.11 7.33
N ALA A 415 -1.82 10.43 8.45
CA ALA A 415 -0.80 9.96 9.37
C ALA A 415 0.17 8.98 8.69
N LYS A 416 -0.35 8.02 7.90
CA LYS A 416 0.49 7.06 7.15
C LYS A 416 1.30 7.75 6.06
N ILE A 417 0.71 8.68 5.31
CA ILE A 417 1.43 9.46 4.29
C ILE A 417 2.59 10.24 4.93
N ARG A 418 2.38 10.83 6.11
CA ARG A 418 3.44 11.58 6.83
C ARG A 418 4.50 10.65 7.40
N ALA A 419 4.09 9.61 8.12
CA ALA A 419 4.99 8.66 8.75
C ALA A 419 5.91 7.99 7.72
N GLU A 420 5.34 7.60 6.57
CA GLU A 420 6.08 6.98 5.48
C GLU A 420 6.61 8.00 4.47
N GLY A 421 6.52 9.31 4.71
CA GLY A 421 7.02 10.34 3.78
C GLY A 421 6.56 10.17 2.32
N ILE A 422 5.31 9.75 2.10
CA ILE A 422 4.79 9.41 0.77
C ILE A 422 4.67 10.68 -0.10
N ASP A 423 5.35 10.66 -1.25
CA ASP A 423 5.31 11.75 -2.22
C ASP A 423 4.10 11.64 -3.16
N VAL A 424 3.71 10.42 -3.50
CA VAL A 424 2.61 10.10 -4.43
C VAL A 424 1.78 8.95 -3.87
N ALA A 425 0.47 9.12 -3.75
CA ALA A 425 -0.45 8.03 -3.42
C ALA A 425 -1.50 7.86 -4.51
N SER A 426 -1.78 6.63 -4.94
CA SER A 426 -2.82 6.32 -5.92
C SER A 426 -3.99 5.55 -5.29
N ILE A 427 -5.22 5.95 -5.60
CA ILE A 427 -6.45 5.30 -5.15
C ILE A 427 -7.09 4.58 -6.33
N ASP A 428 -6.98 3.25 -6.35
CA ASP A 428 -7.39 2.42 -7.46
C ASP A 428 -8.33 1.27 -7.05
N PRO A 429 -9.63 1.32 -7.33
CA PRO A 429 -10.37 2.42 -7.92
C PRO A 429 -10.97 3.35 -6.87
N PHE A 430 -11.28 4.57 -7.30
CA PHE A 430 -11.95 5.60 -6.49
C PHE A 430 -13.26 5.13 -5.88
N ILE A 431 -14.09 4.41 -6.65
CA ILE A 431 -15.42 3.96 -6.22
C ILE A 431 -15.36 3.08 -4.96
N SER A 432 -14.31 2.29 -4.83
CA SER A 432 -14.13 1.41 -3.68
C SER A 432 -13.67 2.16 -2.42
N SER A 433 -13.30 3.44 -2.53
CA SER A 433 -12.85 4.27 -1.40
C SER A 433 -13.99 4.93 -0.63
N HIS A 434 -15.25 4.77 -1.06
CA HIS A 434 -16.42 5.43 -0.45
C HIS A 434 -17.73 4.66 -0.71
N GLN A 435 -18.76 4.92 0.10
CA GLN A 435 -20.12 4.39 -0.08
C GLN A 435 -21.10 5.50 -0.48
N VAL A 436 -20.71 6.27 -1.50
CA VAL A 436 -21.49 7.37 -2.08
C VAL A 436 -21.93 6.97 -3.49
N PRO A 437 -23.20 7.20 -3.88
CA PRO A 437 -23.65 6.95 -5.25
C PRO A 437 -22.87 7.79 -6.28
N GLU A 438 -22.20 7.16 -7.26
CA GLU A 438 -21.37 7.88 -8.26
C GLU A 438 -22.17 8.80 -9.20
N ASN A 439 -23.49 8.62 -9.27
CA ASN A 439 -24.36 9.51 -10.02
C ASN A 439 -24.72 10.80 -9.25
N ASP A 440 -24.34 10.92 -7.98
CA ASP A 440 -24.48 12.15 -7.20
C ASP A 440 -23.22 13.02 -7.36
N ASN A 441 -23.20 13.84 -8.41
CA ASN A 441 -22.08 14.72 -8.72
C ASN A 441 -21.71 15.66 -7.56
N GLY A 442 -22.70 16.12 -6.78
CA GLY A 442 -22.47 17.05 -5.67
C GLY A 442 -21.79 16.36 -4.48
N ALA A 443 -22.16 15.11 -4.20
CA ALA A 443 -21.48 14.31 -3.19
C ALA A 443 -20.07 13.90 -3.63
N ILE A 444 -19.90 13.45 -4.87
CA ILE A 444 -18.59 13.08 -5.44
C ILE A 444 -17.62 14.27 -5.46
N ASP A 445 -18.08 15.47 -5.82
CA ASP A 445 -17.26 16.69 -5.76
C ASP A 445 -16.72 16.95 -4.34
N LYS A 446 -17.55 16.75 -3.31
CA LYS A 446 -17.12 16.89 -1.91
C LYS A 446 -16.07 15.85 -1.53
N VAL A 447 -16.24 14.58 -1.92
CA VAL A 447 -15.26 13.52 -1.64
C VAL A 447 -13.93 13.79 -2.37
N ALA A 448 -13.99 14.23 -3.63
CA ALA A 448 -12.79 14.60 -4.39
C ALA A 448 -12.05 15.80 -3.76
N LYS A 449 -12.78 16.79 -3.22
CA LYS A 449 -12.20 17.92 -2.51
C LYS A 449 -11.51 17.53 -1.20
N GLU A 450 -12.01 16.52 -0.50
CA GLU A 450 -11.34 15.98 0.69
C GLU A 450 -9.99 15.35 0.31
N TRP A 451 -9.90 14.60 -0.79
CA TRP A 451 -8.63 14.11 -1.32
C TRP A 451 -7.68 15.25 -1.76
N ALA A 452 -8.22 16.33 -2.34
CA ALA A 452 -7.41 17.52 -2.65
C ALA A 452 -6.87 18.21 -1.39
N ALA A 453 -7.66 18.20 -0.32
CA ALA A 453 -7.25 18.72 0.98
C ALA A 453 -6.16 17.83 1.61
N VAL A 454 -6.28 16.50 1.53
CA VAL A 454 -5.22 15.54 1.93
C VAL A 454 -3.93 15.83 1.16
N ALA A 455 -4.00 15.95 -0.18
CA ALA A 455 -2.83 16.27 -1.01
C ALA A 455 -2.12 17.55 -0.55
N THR A 456 -2.90 18.58 -0.23
CA THR A 456 -2.41 19.87 0.24
C THR A 456 -1.77 19.77 1.62
N ARG A 457 -2.51 19.23 2.61
CA ARG A 457 -2.05 19.11 4.00
C ARG A 457 -0.82 18.21 4.12
N CYS A 458 -0.76 17.14 3.36
CA CYS A 458 0.34 16.17 3.42
C CYS A 458 1.49 16.48 2.46
N ASN A 459 1.39 17.55 1.66
CA ASN A 459 2.40 17.90 0.68
C ASN A 459 2.75 16.71 -0.24
N CYS A 460 1.74 16.00 -0.74
CA CYS A 460 1.88 14.87 -1.67
C CYS A 460 1.05 15.09 -2.95
N ALA A 461 1.22 14.26 -3.96
CA ALA A 461 0.28 14.16 -5.08
C ALA A 461 -0.67 12.98 -4.85
N ILE A 462 -1.96 13.18 -5.14
CA ILE A 462 -2.96 12.11 -5.09
C ILE A 462 -3.42 11.80 -6.50
N GLU A 463 -3.32 10.54 -6.89
CA GLU A 463 -3.81 10.01 -8.16
C GLU A 463 -5.11 9.24 -7.92
N ILE A 464 -6.19 9.65 -8.60
CA ILE A 464 -7.48 8.99 -8.48
C ILE A 464 -7.80 8.23 -9.76
N VAL A 465 -8.03 6.92 -9.63
CA VAL A 465 -8.35 6.06 -10.77
C VAL A 465 -9.85 5.80 -10.82
N HIS A 466 -10.48 6.14 -11.95
CA HIS A 466 -11.94 6.05 -12.10
C HIS A 466 -12.33 5.26 -13.35
N HIS A 467 -13.39 4.45 -13.22
CA HIS A 467 -13.93 3.66 -14.32
C HIS A 467 -14.96 4.46 -15.10
N THR A 468 -14.86 4.47 -16.42
CA THR A 468 -15.98 4.93 -17.27
C THR A 468 -16.93 3.78 -17.57
N ARG A 469 -18.21 4.12 -17.80
CA ARG A 469 -19.13 3.20 -18.47
C ARG A 469 -18.63 2.90 -19.89
N LYS A 470 -18.96 1.70 -20.38
CA LYS A 470 -18.75 1.33 -21.79
C LYS A 470 -19.48 2.34 -22.68
N LEU A 471 -18.73 3.16 -23.39
CA LEU A 471 -19.26 4.03 -24.45
C LEU A 471 -19.49 3.16 -25.68
N ASN A 472 -20.65 3.25 -26.30
CA ASN A 472 -21.05 2.47 -27.48
C ASN A 472 -20.32 2.96 -28.75
N GLY A 473 -18.98 2.93 -28.75
CA GLY A 473 -18.15 3.32 -29.89
C GLY A 473 -17.81 4.81 -30.02
N GLU A 474 -18.16 5.65 -29.05
CA GLU A 474 -17.69 7.04 -28.99
C GLU A 474 -16.31 7.15 -28.34
N GLU A 475 -15.46 8.07 -28.83
CA GLU A 475 -14.17 8.38 -28.19
C GLU A 475 -14.41 8.85 -26.75
N SER A 476 -13.70 8.21 -25.81
CA SER A 476 -13.71 8.62 -24.42
C SER A 476 -12.96 9.94 -24.25
N SER A 477 -13.64 10.94 -23.69
CA SER A 477 -13.04 12.14 -23.12
C SER A 477 -13.18 12.11 -21.59
N SER A 478 -12.45 12.96 -20.88
CA SER A 478 -12.55 13.10 -19.42
C SER A 478 -13.97 13.48 -19.01
N GLU A 479 -14.68 14.20 -19.89
CA GLU A 479 -16.09 14.59 -19.73
C GLU A 479 -17.09 13.47 -20.06
N SER A 480 -16.69 12.44 -20.81
CA SER A 480 -17.57 11.33 -21.25
C SER A 480 -17.93 10.37 -20.10
N GLY A 481 -17.28 10.47 -18.94
CA GLY A 481 -17.70 9.76 -17.74
C GLY A 481 -18.86 10.48 -17.05
N ARG A 482 -20.11 10.03 -17.24
CA ARG A 482 -21.19 10.46 -16.33
C ARG A 482 -20.88 9.94 -14.92
N GLY A 483 -20.68 10.87 -13.97
CA GLY A 483 -20.15 10.64 -12.62
C GLY A 483 -18.70 11.08 -12.44
N ALA A 484 -17.96 11.24 -13.55
CA ALA A 484 -16.57 11.69 -13.56
C ALA A 484 -16.43 13.21 -13.76
N SER A 485 -17.46 13.93 -14.23
CA SER A 485 -17.34 15.38 -14.51
C SER A 485 -17.02 16.19 -13.26
N SER A 486 -17.59 15.85 -12.10
CA SER A 486 -17.24 16.45 -10.80
C SER A 486 -15.83 16.09 -10.36
N LEU A 487 -15.42 14.83 -10.55
CA LEU A 487 -14.08 14.34 -10.21
C LEU A 487 -12.99 15.01 -11.07
N VAL A 488 -13.22 15.06 -12.37
CA VAL A 488 -12.38 15.74 -13.35
C VAL A 488 -12.39 17.24 -13.09
N ALA A 489 -13.52 17.85 -12.71
CA ALA A 489 -13.61 19.26 -12.30
C ALA A 489 -12.73 19.58 -11.08
N ALA A 490 -12.72 18.70 -10.08
CA ALA A 490 -11.91 18.84 -8.88
C ALA A 490 -10.40 18.62 -9.15
N ALA A 491 -10.06 17.78 -10.13
CA ALA A 491 -8.67 17.51 -10.51
C ALA A 491 -8.02 18.65 -11.31
N ARG A 492 -6.71 18.84 -11.08
CA ARG A 492 -5.90 19.84 -11.82
C ARG A 492 -5.27 19.27 -13.09
N SER A 493 -5.10 17.95 -13.14
CA SER A 493 -4.75 17.20 -14.34
C SER A 493 -5.72 16.02 -14.50
N GLY A 494 -6.22 15.84 -15.72
CA GLY A 494 -7.02 14.68 -16.11
C GLY A 494 -6.38 14.00 -17.31
N ARG A 495 -6.36 12.66 -17.29
CA ARG A 495 -6.00 11.86 -18.46
C ARG A 495 -7.00 10.73 -18.68
N VAL A 496 -7.14 10.37 -19.95
CA VAL A 496 -8.02 9.30 -20.40
C VAL A 496 -7.20 8.22 -21.08
N LEU A 497 -7.52 6.98 -20.74
CA LEU A 497 -7.02 5.81 -21.46
C LEU A 497 -8.09 5.30 -22.42
N ALA A 498 -7.72 5.09 -23.67
CA ALA A 498 -8.61 4.60 -24.71
C ALA A 498 -7.98 3.42 -25.47
N ARG A 499 -8.79 2.39 -25.78
CA ARG A 499 -8.36 1.26 -26.61
C ARG A 499 -7.93 1.74 -27.98
N MET A 500 -6.97 1.03 -28.59
CA MET A 500 -6.73 1.15 -30.02
C MET A 500 -8.01 0.80 -30.79
N THR A 501 -8.43 1.67 -31.69
CA THR A 501 -9.55 1.39 -32.60
C THR A 501 -9.12 0.45 -33.73
N GLU A 502 -10.05 -0.27 -34.35
CA GLU A 502 -9.71 -1.14 -35.50
C GLU A 502 -9.13 -0.35 -36.67
N LYS A 503 -9.56 0.93 -36.83
CA LYS A 503 -9.00 1.83 -37.83
C LYS A 503 -7.53 2.16 -37.54
N GLU A 504 -7.22 2.51 -36.30
CA GLU A 504 -5.85 2.80 -35.84
C GLU A 504 -4.97 1.54 -35.92
N ARG A 505 -5.51 0.38 -35.57
CA ARG A 505 -4.83 -0.92 -35.69
C ARG A 505 -4.42 -1.21 -37.13
N ALA A 506 -5.34 -1.07 -38.08
CA ALA A 506 -5.07 -1.24 -39.50
C ALA A 506 -4.05 -0.20 -40.02
N GLU A 507 -4.07 1.01 -39.46
CA GLU A 507 -3.07 2.04 -39.79
C GLU A 507 -1.69 1.75 -39.18
N ALA A 508 -1.65 1.07 -38.02
CA ALA A 508 -0.44 0.68 -37.33
C ALA A 508 0.16 -0.63 -37.84
N GLY A 509 -0.55 -1.41 -38.67
CA GLY A 509 -0.11 -2.75 -39.07
C GLY A 509 -0.03 -3.74 -37.91
N VAL A 510 -0.78 -3.52 -36.82
CA VAL A 510 -0.74 -4.39 -35.63
C VAL A 510 -1.57 -5.65 -35.87
N THR A 511 -0.91 -6.80 -35.97
CA THR A 511 -1.55 -8.11 -36.16
C THR A 511 -1.95 -8.78 -34.84
N ASP A 512 -1.29 -8.42 -33.74
CA ASP A 512 -1.59 -8.89 -32.38
C ASP A 512 -3.01 -8.52 -31.91
N ASP A 513 -3.43 -9.07 -30.76
CA ASP A 513 -4.71 -8.72 -30.13
C ASP A 513 -4.76 -7.20 -29.80
N PRO A 514 -5.64 -6.42 -30.45
CA PRO A 514 -5.74 -4.98 -30.23
C PRO A 514 -6.18 -4.63 -28.81
N ALA A 515 -6.76 -5.57 -28.06
CA ALA A 515 -7.14 -5.35 -26.66
C ALA A 515 -5.94 -5.06 -25.74
N THR A 516 -4.73 -5.34 -26.20
CA THR A 516 -3.47 -5.08 -25.47
C THR A 516 -2.93 -3.67 -25.67
N TYR A 517 -3.43 -2.90 -26.64
CA TYR A 517 -2.93 -1.56 -26.95
C TYR A 517 -3.90 -0.48 -26.49
N PHE A 518 -3.36 0.55 -25.83
CA PHE A 518 -4.14 1.70 -25.42
C PHE A 518 -3.34 2.99 -25.54
N SER A 519 -4.06 4.07 -25.80
CA SER A 519 -3.51 5.41 -25.76
C SER A 519 -3.75 6.05 -24.42
N VAL A 520 -2.86 6.96 -24.03
CA VAL A 520 -3.01 7.85 -22.89
C VAL A 520 -3.06 9.26 -23.45
N LEU A 521 -4.19 9.93 -23.26
CA LEU A 521 -4.40 11.31 -23.67
C LEU A 521 -4.63 12.17 -22.44
N ARG A 522 -3.79 13.20 -22.29
CA ARG A 522 -4.00 14.23 -21.28
C ARG A 522 -4.86 15.33 -21.86
N ASP A 523 -6.16 15.21 -21.65
CA ASP A 523 -7.20 16.08 -22.21
C ASP A 523 -7.60 17.23 -21.27
N LYS A 524 -7.17 17.21 -20.00
CA LYS A 524 -7.31 18.33 -19.08
C LYS A 524 -5.99 18.75 -18.44
N THR A 525 -5.53 19.96 -18.77
CA THR A 525 -4.40 20.63 -18.12
C THR A 525 -4.62 22.12 -17.95
N ASN A 526 -4.47 22.60 -16.71
CA ASN A 526 -4.53 24.03 -16.40
C ASN A 526 -3.15 24.73 -16.48
N GLN A 527 -2.05 23.97 -16.51
CA GLN A 527 -0.68 24.50 -16.37
C GLN A 527 0.23 24.24 -17.57
N ALA A 528 -0.27 23.57 -18.62
CA ALA A 528 0.47 23.25 -19.84
C ALA A 528 -0.51 23.03 -21.01
N PRO A 529 -0.06 23.16 -22.27
CA PRO A 529 -0.86 22.74 -23.42
C PRO A 529 -1.28 21.26 -23.32
N PRO A 530 -2.42 20.86 -23.93
CA PRO A 530 -2.81 19.46 -24.05
C PRO A 530 -1.64 18.62 -24.57
N GLY A 531 -1.43 17.45 -23.96
CA GLY A 531 -0.34 16.56 -24.35
C GLY A 531 -0.62 15.90 -25.70
N LYS A 532 0.43 15.54 -26.45
CA LYS A 532 0.27 14.60 -27.57
C LYS A 532 -0.23 13.26 -27.01
N ARG A 533 -1.14 12.60 -27.73
CA ARG A 533 -1.57 11.22 -27.43
C ARG A 533 -0.33 10.32 -27.46
N VAL A 534 -0.04 9.64 -26.36
CA VAL A 534 1.01 8.62 -26.28
C VAL A 534 0.38 7.24 -26.27
N TRP A 535 1.15 6.22 -26.63
CA TRP A 535 0.65 4.87 -26.77
C TRP A 535 1.43 3.89 -25.90
N ARG A 536 0.72 2.87 -25.44
CA ARG A 536 1.21 1.85 -24.52
C ARG A 536 0.67 0.49 -24.96
N ARG A 537 1.40 -0.56 -24.60
CA ARG A 537 1.03 -1.95 -24.85
C ARG A 537 1.08 -2.74 -23.55
N ILE A 538 0.21 -3.74 -23.42
CA ILE A 538 0.25 -4.72 -22.34
C ILE A 538 0.98 -5.96 -22.86
N ALA A 539 2.20 -6.18 -22.40
CA ALA A 539 2.95 -7.41 -22.61
C ALA A 539 2.57 -8.46 -21.56
N SER A 540 2.60 -9.74 -21.92
CA SER A 540 2.41 -10.84 -20.98
C SER A 540 3.76 -11.33 -20.49
N VAL A 541 3.92 -11.44 -19.17
CA VAL A 541 5.19 -11.81 -18.53
C VAL A 541 4.99 -13.07 -17.69
N ASP A 542 5.80 -14.09 -17.95
CA ASP A 542 5.85 -15.31 -17.14
C ASP A 542 6.71 -15.08 -15.90
N LEU A 543 6.16 -15.41 -14.73
CA LEU A 543 6.87 -15.32 -13.44
C LEU A 543 7.79 -16.53 -13.20
N GLY A 544 7.69 -17.58 -14.01
CA GLY A 544 8.47 -18.81 -13.84
C GLY A 544 8.03 -19.66 -12.65
N ASN A 545 6.87 -19.37 -12.05
CA ASN A 545 6.30 -20.05 -10.89
C ASN A 545 5.31 -21.18 -11.27
N GLY A 546 5.13 -21.46 -12.57
CA GLY A 546 4.23 -22.49 -13.07
C GLY A 546 2.81 -22.02 -13.40
N ASP A 547 2.51 -20.72 -13.30
CA ASP A 547 1.25 -20.15 -13.76
C ASP A 547 1.21 -20.07 -15.29
N MET A 548 0.19 -20.67 -15.89
CA MET A 548 0.05 -20.78 -17.36
C MET A 548 -0.45 -19.48 -18.04
N VAL A 549 -0.88 -18.50 -17.26
CA VAL A 549 -1.39 -17.21 -17.74
C VAL A 549 -0.42 -16.13 -17.30
N GLY A 550 0.41 -15.63 -18.22
CA GLY A 550 1.37 -14.58 -17.91
C GLY A 550 0.67 -13.28 -17.48
N VAL A 551 1.36 -12.51 -16.64
CA VAL A 551 0.82 -11.30 -16.02
C VAL A 551 0.96 -10.11 -16.98
N GLY A 552 -0.12 -9.32 -17.10
CA GLY A 552 -0.16 -8.15 -17.98
C GLY A 552 0.63 -6.96 -17.45
N VAL A 553 1.72 -6.60 -18.12
CA VAL A 553 2.63 -5.49 -17.80
C VAL A 553 2.59 -4.42 -18.87
N VAL A 554 2.54 -3.15 -18.46
CA VAL A 554 2.54 -2.02 -19.41
C VAL A 554 3.95 -1.67 -19.87
N GLU A 555 4.12 -1.52 -21.18
CA GLU A 555 5.32 -1.01 -21.83
C GLU A 555 4.99 0.17 -22.75
N ARG A 556 6.02 0.99 -23.03
CA ARG A 556 5.90 2.06 -24.03
C ARG A 556 5.72 1.43 -25.41
N TRP A 557 4.78 1.97 -26.18
CA TRP A 557 4.63 1.63 -27.59
C TRP A 557 4.69 2.89 -28.44
N THR A 558 5.45 2.85 -29.52
CA THR A 558 5.52 3.91 -30.51
C THR A 558 4.85 3.42 -31.78
N TRP A 559 4.16 4.32 -32.47
CA TRP A 559 3.69 4.04 -33.82
C TRP A 559 4.88 3.60 -34.66
N PRO A 560 4.72 2.54 -35.48
CA PRO A 560 5.71 2.18 -36.46
C PRO A 560 6.05 3.41 -37.30
N ASP A 561 7.33 3.66 -37.51
CA ASP A 561 7.72 4.67 -38.48
C ASP A 561 7.13 4.22 -39.84
N THR A 562 6.61 5.18 -40.60
CA THR A 562 6.09 4.88 -41.94
C THR A 562 7.19 4.20 -42.78
N PHE A 563 8.45 4.57 -42.53
CA PHE A 563 9.67 3.98 -43.09
C PHE A 563 10.36 2.95 -42.18
N GLU A 564 9.69 2.40 -41.16
CA GLU A 564 10.34 1.41 -40.29
C GLU A 564 10.78 0.20 -41.11
N GLY A 565 12.07 -0.12 -41.02
CA GLY A 565 12.73 -1.15 -41.83
C GLY A 565 13.13 -0.70 -43.25
N MET A 566 12.95 0.57 -43.61
CA MET A 566 13.24 1.10 -44.94
C MET A 566 14.37 2.13 -44.88
N GLY A 567 15.39 1.90 -45.71
CA GLY A 567 16.48 2.82 -45.94
C GLY A 567 16.39 3.50 -47.31
N VAL A 568 17.42 4.29 -47.62
CA VAL A 568 17.58 4.95 -48.93
C VAL A 568 17.57 3.94 -50.08
N GLN A 569 18.09 2.73 -49.86
CA GLN A 569 18.13 1.64 -50.86
C GLN A 569 16.73 1.13 -51.24
N ASP A 570 15.79 1.11 -50.29
CA ASP A 570 14.41 0.68 -50.54
C ASP A 570 13.66 1.74 -51.37
N LEU A 571 13.86 3.02 -51.05
CA LEU A 571 13.38 4.12 -51.89
C LEU A 571 13.96 4.03 -53.31
N LEU A 572 15.27 3.77 -53.44
CA LEU A 572 15.91 3.64 -54.73
C LEU A 572 15.37 2.44 -55.53
N ALA A 573 15.08 1.32 -54.87
CA ALA A 573 14.43 0.16 -55.48
C ALA A 573 13.02 0.51 -55.99
N VAL A 574 12.23 1.23 -55.19
CA VAL A 574 10.90 1.71 -55.58
C VAL A 574 10.97 2.69 -56.75
N GLN A 575 11.91 3.64 -56.73
CA GLN A 575 12.13 4.58 -57.83
C GLN A 575 12.47 3.82 -59.13
N ARG A 576 13.38 2.84 -59.07
CA ARG A 576 13.69 1.97 -60.22
C ARG A 576 12.48 1.17 -60.72
N ALA A 577 11.65 0.68 -59.82
CA ALA A 577 10.46 -0.11 -60.18
C ALA A 577 9.35 0.74 -60.81
N LEU A 578 9.22 2.01 -60.38
CA LEU A 578 8.22 2.97 -60.88
C LEU A 578 8.66 3.69 -62.16
N ASP A 579 9.95 3.80 -62.42
CA ASP A 579 10.48 4.57 -63.55
C ASP A 579 9.86 4.15 -64.90
N GLY A 580 9.36 5.13 -65.65
CA GLY A 580 8.70 4.94 -66.95
C GLY A 580 7.39 4.13 -66.95
N LYS A 581 6.84 3.74 -65.79
CA LYS A 581 5.62 2.91 -65.73
C LYS A 581 4.32 3.70 -65.89
N GLY A 582 4.31 4.97 -65.49
CA GLY A 582 3.09 5.81 -65.51
C GLY A 582 1.96 5.26 -64.63
N ALA A 583 2.30 4.58 -63.53
CA ALA A 583 1.33 3.95 -62.64
C ALA A 583 0.43 5.00 -61.94
N ARG A 584 -0.81 4.64 -61.62
CA ARG A 584 -1.82 5.58 -61.12
C ARG A 584 -1.59 5.93 -59.67
N TYR A 585 -1.84 7.19 -59.33
CA TYR A 585 -1.82 7.64 -57.93
C TYR A 585 -3.03 7.12 -57.12
N SER A 586 -4.18 6.92 -57.78
CA SER A 586 -5.43 6.54 -57.13
C SER A 586 -5.44 5.06 -56.72
N ASP A 587 -5.64 4.81 -55.43
CA ASP A 587 -5.70 3.48 -54.81
C ASP A 587 -6.97 2.66 -55.13
N LYS A 588 -7.82 3.19 -56.01
CA LYS A 588 -9.07 2.57 -56.50
C LYS A 588 -8.94 1.98 -57.90
N THR A 589 -7.75 2.06 -58.52
CA THR A 589 -7.53 1.56 -59.89
C THR A 589 -6.63 0.34 -59.88
N GLU A 590 -6.78 -0.53 -60.87
CA GLU A 590 -6.00 -1.79 -60.98
C GLU A 590 -4.51 -1.53 -61.24
N ASP A 591 -4.19 -0.38 -61.83
CA ASP A 591 -2.86 0.11 -62.17
C ASP A 591 -2.29 1.06 -61.09
N TRP A 592 -2.76 0.94 -59.86
CA TRP A 592 -2.28 1.76 -58.73
C TRP A 592 -0.78 1.54 -58.46
N ALA A 593 -0.03 2.65 -58.37
CA ALA A 593 1.39 2.66 -58.04
C ALA A 593 1.72 1.92 -56.74
N GLY A 594 0.77 1.86 -55.80
CA GLY A 594 0.94 1.11 -54.56
C GLY A 594 1.12 -0.39 -54.76
N HIS A 595 0.65 -0.99 -55.85
CA HIS A 595 0.95 -2.40 -56.16
C HIS A 595 2.45 -2.62 -56.42
N ILE A 596 3.09 -1.69 -57.15
CA ILE A 596 4.53 -1.73 -57.43
C ILE A 596 5.32 -1.52 -56.14
N VAL A 597 4.89 -0.56 -55.31
CA VAL A 597 5.51 -0.33 -54.00
C VAL A 597 5.38 -1.55 -53.10
N ALA A 598 4.21 -2.21 -53.06
CA ALA A 598 4.01 -3.42 -52.27
C ALA A 598 4.94 -4.55 -52.69
N GLU A 599 4.97 -4.86 -54.00
CA GLU A 599 5.83 -5.90 -54.55
C GLU A 599 7.31 -5.62 -54.27
N THR A 600 7.75 -4.38 -54.42
CA THR A 600 9.16 -3.99 -54.25
C THR A 600 9.62 -4.10 -52.79
N LEU A 601 8.74 -3.78 -51.84
CA LEU A 601 9.06 -3.73 -50.42
C LEU A 601 8.63 -4.97 -49.64
N GLY A 602 8.07 -5.99 -50.33
CA GLY A 602 7.53 -7.18 -49.68
C GLY A 602 6.32 -6.92 -48.78
N LEU A 603 5.52 -5.89 -49.09
CA LEU A 603 4.28 -5.54 -48.38
C LEU A 603 3.05 -6.15 -49.08
N ASP A 604 1.95 -6.30 -48.36
CA ASP A 604 0.68 -6.75 -48.94
C ASP A 604 -0.12 -5.54 -49.44
N ALA A 605 -0.41 -5.47 -50.75
CA ALA A 605 -1.08 -4.32 -51.34
C ALA A 605 -2.51 -4.06 -50.81
N LYS A 606 -3.15 -5.07 -50.20
CA LYS A 606 -4.48 -4.96 -49.61
C LYS A 606 -4.41 -4.64 -48.13
N ASP A 607 -3.59 -5.35 -47.37
CA ASP A 607 -3.51 -5.21 -45.92
C ASP A 607 -2.68 -3.97 -45.52
N ASP A 608 -1.60 -3.67 -46.25
CA ASP A 608 -0.74 -2.48 -46.04
C ASP A 608 -1.18 -1.26 -46.86
N LYS A 609 -2.36 -1.30 -47.49
CA LYS A 609 -2.83 -0.29 -48.44
C LYS A 609 -2.66 1.15 -47.94
N LYS A 610 -3.02 1.41 -46.67
CA LYS A 610 -2.91 2.74 -46.06
C LYS A 610 -1.46 3.15 -45.82
N ARG A 611 -0.60 2.23 -45.37
CA ARG A 611 0.83 2.46 -45.18
C ARG A 611 1.49 2.80 -46.52
N ILE A 612 1.18 2.04 -47.56
CA ILE A 612 1.67 2.26 -48.92
C ILE A 612 1.24 3.62 -49.47
N SER A 613 -0.04 4.00 -49.33
CA SER A 613 -0.50 5.34 -49.73
C SER A 613 0.27 6.44 -48.99
N LYS A 614 0.52 6.28 -47.69
CA LYS A 614 1.27 7.24 -46.89
C LYS A 614 2.75 7.31 -47.28
N LEU A 615 3.37 6.19 -47.64
CA LEU A 615 4.73 6.14 -48.20
C LEU A 615 4.82 6.95 -49.48
N ILE A 616 3.90 6.70 -50.43
CA ILE A 616 3.83 7.43 -51.70
C ILE A 616 3.64 8.93 -51.46
N ASP A 617 2.69 9.33 -50.60
CA ASP A 617 2.44 10.74 -50.28
C ASP A 617 3.65 11.41 -49.63
N THR A 618 4.36 10.69 -48.76
CA THR A 618 5.54 11.22 -48.08
C THR A 618 6.71 11.39 -49.04
N TRP A 619 6.94 10.43 -49.94
CA TRP A 619 7.95 10.56 -50.99
C TRP A 619 7.61 11.64 -52.00
N ILE A 620 6.33 11.84 -52.32
CA ILE A 620 5.87 12.99 -53.11
C ILE A 620 6.17 14.30 -52.37
N GLY A 621 5.87 14.39 -51.08
CA GLY A 621 6.16 15.56 -50.26
C GLY A 621 7.65 15.89 -50.15
N SER A 622 8.52 14.86 -50.19
CA SER A 622 9.97 15.03 -50.18
C SER A 622 10.57 15.39 -51.55
N GLY A 623 9.81 15.24 -52.64
CA GLY A 623 10.30 15.40 -54.02
C GLY A 623 10.90 14.14 -54.64
N ALA A 624 11.10 13.05 -53.88
CA ALA A 624 11.62 11.78 -54.40
C ALA A 624 10.70 11.10 -55.41
N LEU A 625 9.38 11.27 -55.25
CA LEU A 625 8.37 10.95 -56.26
C LEU A 625 7.64 12.23 -56.64
N VAL A 626 6.95 12.24 -57.76
CA VAL A 626 6.11 13.36 -58.19
C VAL A 626 4.77 12.86 -58.71
N LYS A 627 3.75 13.69 -58.52
CA LYS A 627 2.43 13.47 -59.09
C LYS A 627 2.32 14.23 -60.40
N VAL A 628 2.09 13.51 -61.49
CA VAL A 628 1.98 14.06 -62.84
C VAL A 628 0.66 13.65 -63.50
N ASP A 629 0.13 14.49 -64.38
CA ASP A 629 -1.06 14.15 -65.16
C ASP A 629 -0.66 13.58 -66.52
N LEU A 630 -0.80 12.26 -66.68
CA LEU A 630 -0.52 11.57 -67.95
C LEU A 630 -1.82 11.37 -68.74
N ARG A 631 -1.71 11.37 -70.08
CA ARG A 631 -2.84 11.07 -70.96
C ARG A 631 -3.02 9.57 -71.12
N ASP A 632 -4.23 9.06 -70.83
CA ASP A 632 -4.59 7.68 -71.16
C ASP A 632 -4.79 7.48 -72.68
N ALA A 633 -4.99 6.24 -73.12
CA ALA A 633 -5.25 5.89 -74.52
C ALA A 633 -6.50 6.60 -75.10
N LYS A 634 -7.39 7.11 -74.24
CA LYS A 634 -8.60 7.88 -74.59
C LYS A 634 -8.37 9.39 -74.45
N ARG A 635 -7.12 9.84 -74.30
CA ARG A 635 -6.65 11.23 -74.14
C ARG A 635 -7.13 11.95 -72.88
N ASN A 636 -7.66 11.25 -71.88
CA ASN A 636 -8.01 11.86 -70.60
C ASN A 636 -6.77 12.05 -69.74
N LEU A 637 -6.70 13.16 -69.01
CA LEU A 637 -5.66 13.38 -68.01
C LEU A 637 -5.95 12.55 -66.76
N ARG A 638 -4.94 11.82 -66.32
CA ARG A 638 -5.00 10.86 -65.24
C ARG A 638 -3.81 11.11 -64.30
N PRO A 639 -4.06 11.34 -63.00
CA PRO A 639 -2.97 11.46 -62.05
C PRO A 639 -2.21 10.14 -61.91
N CYS A 640 -0.92 10.21 -62.19
CA CYS A 640 0.06 9.14 -62.11
C CYS A 640 1.20 9.53 -61.16
N VAL A 641 1.97 8.53 -60.74
CA VAL A 641 3.19 8.69 -59.93
C VAL A 641 4.39 8.44 -60.83
N GLU A 642 5.32 9.39 -60.86
CA GLU A 642 6.61 9.28 -61.53
C GLU A 642 7.76 9.53 -60.54
N VAL A 643 8.97 9.17 -60.96
CA VAL A 643 10.19 9.45 -60.18
C VAL A 643 10.49 10.95 -60.25
N GLY A 644 10.73 11.56 -59.09
CA GLY A 644 11.18 12.94 -58.99
C GLY A 644 12.70 13.01 -58.85
N GLU A 645 13.17 13.53 -57.73
CA GLU A 645 14.59 13.55 -57.38
C GLU A 645 15.08 12.15 -56.99
N TRP A 646 16.07 11.65 -57.71
CA TRP A 646 16.66 10.34 -57.42
C TRP A 646 17.36 10.34 -56.07
N ALA A 647 17.09 9.32 -55.26
CA ALA A 647 17.82 9.08 -54.04
C ALA A 647 19.30 8.77 -54.36
N THR A 648 20.22 9.43 -53.64
CA THR A 648 21.66 9.18 -53.76
C THR A 648 22.12 8.25 -52.63
N GLU A 649 22.97 7.28 -52.96
CA GLU A 649 23.52 6.30 -52.00
C GLU A 649 24.22 6.92 -50.80
#